data_AF-A0A7K4G3Q7-F1
#
_entry.id   AF-A0A7K4G3Q7-F1
#
_cell.length_a   1.000
_cell.length_b   1.000
_cell.length_c   1.000
_cell.angle_alpha   90.00
_cell.angle_beta   90.00
_cell.angle_gamma   90.00
#
_symmetry.space_group_name_H-M   'P 1'
#
loop_
_entity.id
_entity.type
_entity.pdbx_description
1 polymer ?
#
loop_
_entity_poly.entity_id
_entity_poly.type
_entity_poly.pdbx_seq_one_letter_code
_entity_poly.pdbx_strand_id
1 'polypeptide(L)'
;MVQEIIGFILTFLLFAIPGLLLSRAWFKGTSLNKLEKAILGLFLGLSLNPLLSALENAFFGVKFTFSLVLVNALIISVIGLIALWKQKQLTIPKLSFGKPIDFLKKNYAPIILLLLMVLSFYPRVATSWKTDFFEFDPYFYAKLSEKIVTQGEIPFYSDEVYFVAGDPASGVYYRAIRPLVSYLTSSIYSSFAFFSQQSYDQSLLILSNGIYPPLAGALMAFFVFLFFKYEYNEKIGLIAAAFVAFTPQLIKKFAAGVFELSPWGILVAIALFAIAAIAFKQKSYRLGILAGLLIAFNVLSSSNYIWALMVLATFMVFKAFIDYYTTGIEKKDVHISLIIAGSALLSDVAYIIYQKLDASVFVSSISLGVLLVTLSVVPFVLFYFLKKMDKKIVTAGLVVAGLVFLLFTPVGNLLLNYPSALTGFATTGSPLSKTIQEEGASSQELFDSSYGVLNPPFLMFLTTLAISLNAFFALWNKNKLNYGLVFLAIVALFTFFNSAIDSILKAVFPSVDLITFIVSNDVFIYLGISLLAALIILYYSEEKRYALLWGVLIVFPVAFIGLSKLKFIVHLAAALTIAVGFLIGELMALFTEANNKLKVLGEKALTTYLFGLILLIGAFGALAQGGTVERSMTELSYSQIPPDWIAAMNWIETSAPKDARFISWWDYGHWITFLGQRKSVLDPGNLYPGFNQGVAQAFVEGPRDELVSVMTKHDAQYILLDADLISKWGALVFLSGSCDSQIAENCPAEKQIPNWEGGPGQSLYEAQHYFELFSPAGSCPSQLVPVQLPMYQSTFGASYCVTQNSLLLLTSNGIGKEIPLKQIAFGDNPTKDSAYVIGYGQGSFLNVNPYLGGTESKVLDAPFVRLFFFENLPGFSLEYSSPNGQVKIFKLNN
;
A
#
# COMPACT_ATOMS: atom_id res chain seq x y z
N MET A 1 1.45 -21.58 -28.18
CA MET A 1 2.41 -22.24 -27.25
C MET A 1 3.89 -22.03 -27.61
N VAL A 2 4.44 -22.60 -28.69
CA VAL A 2 5.90 -22.46 -28.98
C VAL A 2 6.32 -21.00 -29.22
N GLN A 3 5.56 -20.25 -30.01
CA GLN A 3 5.81 -18.82 -30.26
C GLN A 3 5.71 -17.97 -28.98
N GLU A 4 4.78 -18.29 -28.07
CA GLU A 4 4.64 -17.58 -26.79
C GLU A 4 5.82 -17.85 -25.86
N ILE A 5 6.31 -19.10 -25.79
CA ILE A 5 7.51 -19.45 -25.02
C ILE A 5 8.73 -18.71 -25.57
N ILE A 6 8.92 -18.71 -26.89
CA ILE A 6 9.99 -17.95 -27.54
C ILE A 6 9.84 -16.45 -27.23
N GLY A 7 8.62 -15.91 -27.34
CA GLY A 7 8.32 -14.52 -27.06
C GLY A 7 8.65 -14.11 -25.62
N PHE A 8 8.31 -14.96 -24.65
CA PHE A 8 8.67 -14.76 -23.25
C PHE A 8 10.18 -14.77 -23.03
N ILE A 9 10.90 -15.74 -23.61
CA ILE A 9 12.37 -15.84 -23.48
C ILE A 9 13.04 -14.61 -24.10
N LEU A 10 12.65 -14.21 -25.31
CA LEU A 10 13.23 -13.06 -25.99
C LEU A 10 12.93 -11.74 -25.26
N THR A 11 11.71 -11.59 -24.72
CA THR A 11 11.35 -10.46 -23.86
C THR A 11 12.24 -10.41 -22.62
N PHE A 12 12.40 -11.53 -21.92
CA PHE A 12 13.29 -11.60 -20.76
C PHE A 12 14.73 -11.23 -21.12
N LEU A 13 15.27 -11.76 -22.22
CA LEU A 13 16.63 -11.46 -22.68
C LEU A 13 16.82 -9.99 -23.05
N LEU A 14 15.81 -9.35 -23.64
CA LEU A 14 15.84 -7.93 -24.02
C LEU A 14 16.08 -7.02 -22.80
N PHE A 15 15.49 -7.33 -21.64
CA PHE A 15 15.74 -6.59 -20.41
C PHE A 15 16.97 -7.10 -19.65
N ALA A 16 17.21 -8.41 -19.63
CA ALA A 16 18.30 -9.01 -18.87
C ALA A 16 19.69 -8.65 -19.41
N ILE A 17 19.93 -8.80 -20.72
CA ILE A 17 21.27 -8.65 -21.31
C ILE A 17 21.85 -7.24 -21.09
N PRO A 18 21.15 -6.14 -21.41
CA PRO A 18 21.70 -4.80 -21.23
C PRO A 18 22.10 -4.53 -19.78
N GLY A 19 21.23 -4.89 -18.84
CA GLY A 19 21.47 -4.72 -17.42
C GLY A 19 22.63 -5.57 -16.89
N LEU A 20 22.76 -6.82 -17.34
CA LEU A 20 23.88 -7.70 -16.98
C LEU A 20 25.23 -7.15 -17.46
N LEU A 21 25.29 -6.64 -18.69
CA LEU A 21 26.49 -6.03 -19.26
C LEU A 21 26.90 -4.77 -18.46
N LEU A 22 25.94 -3.89 -18.21
CA LEU A 22 26.15 -2.67 -17.44
C LEU A 22 26.60 -2.97 -16.00
N SER A 23 25.89 -3.84 -15.30
CA SER A 23 26.16 -4.19 -13.90
C SER A 23 27.55 -4.80 -13.69
N ARG A 24 27.98 -5.70 -14.60
CA ARG A 24 29.32 -6.32 -14.55
C ARG A 24 30.42 -5.26 -14.62
N ALA A 25 30.26 -4.26 -15.48
CA ALA A 25 31.22 -3.17 -15.64
C ALA A 25 31.15 -2.16 -14.48
N TRP A 26 29.94 -1.77 -14.08
CA TRP A 26 29.72 -0.75 -13.06
C TRP A 26 30.24 -1.24 -11.71
N PHE A 27 29.91 -2.46 -11.28
CA PHE A 27 30.27 -2.96 -9.96
C PHE A 27 31.65 -3.65 -9.92
N LYS A 28 32.54 -3.37 -10.87
CA LYS A 28 33.92 -3.86 -10.80
C LYS A 28 34.62 -3.40 -9.51
N GLY A 29 35.12 -4.33 -8.70
CA GLY A 29 35.86 -4.00 -7.46
C GLY A 29 34.99 -3.61 -6.26
N THR A 30 33.67 -3.69 -6.36
CA THR A 30 32.80 -3.70 -5.18
C THR A 30 32.87 -5.05 -4.48
N SER A 31 32.44 -5.13 -3.22
CA SER A 31 32.32 -6.39 -2.46
C SER A 31 31.35 -7.40 -3.10
N LEU A 32 30.43 -6.91 -3.93
CA LEU A 32 29.37 -7.71 -4.53
C LEU A 32 29.92 -8.92 -5.30
N ASN A 33 29.35 -10.10 -5.05
CA ASN A 33 29.72 -11.33 -5.74
C ASN A 33 29.14 -11.38 -7.16
N LYS A 34 29.45 -12.42 -7.92
CA LYS A 34 29.00 -12.54 -9.33
C LYS A 34 27.48 -12.67 -9.46
N LEU A 35 26.83 -13.42 -8.57
CA LEU A 35 25.37 -13.59 -8.58
C LEU A 35 24.66 -12.30 -8.20
N GLU A 36 25.12 -11.62 -7.15
CA GLU A 36 24.59 -10.32 -6.70
C GLU A 36 24.65 -9.28 -7.81
N LYS A 37 25.78 -9.22 -8.54
CA LYS A 37 25.92 -8.37 -9.73
C LYS A 37 24.94 -8.79 -10.84
N ALA A 38 24.75 -10.09 -11.06
CA ALA A 38 23.82 -10.55 -12.08
C ALA A 38 22.38 -10.15 -11.75
N ILE A 39 21.92 -10.38 -10.52
CA ILE A 39 20.56 -10.03 -10.09
C ILE A 39 20.34 -8.51 -10.09
N LEU A 40 21.33 -7.72 -9.62
CA LEU A 40 21.30 -6.25 -9.76
C LEU A 40 21.25 -5.82 -11.23
N GLY A 41 21.93 -6.54 -12.12
CA GLY A 41 21.88 -6.32 -13.56
C GLY A 41 20.48 -6.56 -14.12
N LEU A 42 19.83 -7.67 -13.74
CA LEU A 42 18.43 -7.94 -14.12
C LEU A 42 17.50 -6.80 -13.67
N PHE A 43 17.61 -6.38 -12.41
CA PHE A 43 16.82 -5.27 -11.88
C PHE A 43 17.09 -3.95 -12.61
N LEU A 44 18.36 -3.62 -12.88
CA LEU A 44 18.72 -2.41 -13.65
C LEU A 44 18.18 -2.45 -15.07
N GLY A 45 18.22 -3.60 -15.74
CA GLY A 45 17.67 -3.76 -17.08
C GLY A 45 16.16 -3.54 -17.13
N LEU A 46 15.43 -4.11 -16.16
CA LEU A 46 13.99 -3.92 -15.99
C LEU A 46 13.62 -2.47 -15.64
N SER A 47 14.50 -1.72 -14.99
CA SER A 47 14.18 -0.36 -14.50
C SER A 47 14.65 0.73 -15.45
N LEU A 48 15.87 0.63 -15.98
CA LEU A 48 16.49 1.67 -16.81
C LEU A 48 15.84 1.79 -18.17
N ASN A 49 15.51 0.67 -18.82
CA ASN A 49 14.93 0.72 -20.16
C ASN A 49 13.56 1.43 -20.16
N PRO A 50 12.59 1.04 -19.30
CA PRO A 50 11.34 1.78 -19.18
C PRO A 50 11.51 3.22 -18.70
N LEU A 51 12.48 3.48 -17.80
CA LEU A 51 12.76 4.84 -17.36
C LEU A 51 13.20 5.72 -18.53
N LEU A 52 14.11 5.24 -19.39
CA LEU A 52 14.54 5.99 -20.57
C LEU A 52 13.35 6.32 -21.47
N SER A 53 12.49 5.35 -21.77
CA SER A 53 11.29 5.58 -22.57
C SER A 53 10.37 6.65 -21.96
N ALA A 54 10.20 6.65 -20.64
CA ALA A 54 9.42 7.67 -19.93
C ALA A 54 10.08 9.06 -19.99
N LEU A 55 11.40 9.13 -19.79
CA LEU A 55 12.15 10.39 -19.86
C LEU A 55 12.20 10.94 -21.29
N GLU A 56 12.32 10.09 -22.31
CA GLU A 56 12.34 10.52 -23.71
C GLU A 56 10.99 11.10 -24.13
N ASN A 57 9.88 10.52 -23.64
CA ASN A 57 8.57 11.13 -23.78
C ASN A 57 8.47 12.47 -23.03
N ALA A 58 8.92 12.51 -21.77
CA ALA A 58 8.81 13.71 -20.93
C ALA A 58 9.63 14.91 -21.47
N PHE A 59 10.88 14.67 -21.85
CA PHE A 59 11.83 15.73 -22.22
C PHE A 59 11.83 16.06 -23.71
N PHE A 60 11.56 15.06 -24.57
CA PHE A 60 11.70 15.21 -26.02
C PHE A 60 10.40 14.95 -26.79
N GLY A 61 9.31 14.57 -26.11
CA GLY A 61 8.04 14.26 -26.75
C GLY A 61 8.08 13.00 -27.63
N VAL A 62 9.07 12.13 -27.44
CA VAL A 62 9.19 10.88 -28.20
C VAL A 62 8.04 9.96 -27.82
N LYS A 63 7.28 9.50 -28.81
CA LYS A 63 6.19 8.55 -28.61
C LYS A 63 6.75 7.16 -28.32
N PHE A 64 6.17 6.49 -27.34
CA PHE A 64 6.49 5.12 -26.99
C PHE A 64 6.18 4.16 -28.15
N THR A 65 7.14 3.28 -28.44
CA THR A 65 7.01 2.18 -29.40
C THR A 65 7.91 1.02 -28.97
N PHE A 66 7.66 -0.19 -29.47
CA PHE A 66 8.61 -1.30 -29.28
C PHE A 66 10.02 -0.96 -29.82
N SER A 67 10.11 -0.25 -30.94
CA SER A 67 11.40 0.19 -31.50
C SER A 67 12.18 1.06 -30.52
N LEU A 68 11.50 1.94 -29.77
CA LEU A 68 12.14 2.75 -28.72
C LEU A 68 12.71 1.86 -27.60
N VAL A 69 11.93 0.88 -27.14
CA VAL A 69 12.38 -0.10 -26.12
C VAL A 69 13.63 -0.86 -26.59
N LEU A 70 13.68 -1.24 -27.86
CA LEU A 70 14.83 -1.92 -28.47
C LEU A 70 16.06 -1.00 -28.56
N VAL A 71 15.87 0.25 -29.01
CA VAL A 71 16.95 1.26 -29.09
C VAL A 71 17.53 1.52 -27.70
N ASN A 72 16.69 1.69 -26.68
CA ASN A 72 17.14 1.89 -25.31
C ASN A 72 17.91 0.69 -24.76
N ALA A 73 17.43 -0.53 -25.01
CA ALA A 73 18.16 -1.75 -24.66
C ALA A 73 19.55 -1.81 -25.35
N LEU A 74 19.63 -1.41 -26.62
CA LEU A 74 20.89 -1.34 -27.37
C LEU A 74 21.84 -0.28 -26.81
N ILE A 75 21.35 0.92 -26.50
CA ILE A 75 22.15 2.00 -25.89
C ILE A 75 22.77 1.52 -24.58
N ILE A 76 21.95 0.95 -23.68
CA ILE A 76 22.43 0.42 -22.39
C ILE A 76 23.48 -0.68 -22.62
N SER A 77 23.24 -1.58 -23.59
CA SER A 77 24.17 -2.66 -23.93
C SER A 77 25.51 -2.13 -24.46
N VAL A 78 25.48 -1.14 -25.35
CA VAL A 78 26.69 -0.51 -25.93
C VAL A 78 27.49 0.19 -24.84
N ILE A 79 26.83 0.95 -23.94
CA ILE A 79 27.49 1.58 -22.79
C ILE A 79 28.17 0.52 -21.91
N GLY A 80 27.46 -0.58 -21.60
CA GLY A 80 28.01 -1.70 -20.84
C GLY A 80 29.22 -2.34 -21.53
N LEU A 81 29.14 -2.61 -22.84
CA LEU A 81 30.22 -3.19 -23.63
C LEU A 81 31.45 -2.28 -23.69
N ILE A 82 31.28 -0.98 -23.95
CA ILE A 82 32.37 0.00 -23.96
C ILE A 82 33.05 0.04 -22.58
N ALA A 83 32.27 0.03 -21.50
CA ALA A 83 32.80 0.01 -20.15
C ALA A 83 33.58 -1.28 -19.85
N LEU A 84 33.07 -2.45 -20.23
CA LEU A 84 33.78 -3.73 -20.09
C LEU A 84 35.08 -3.77 -20.90
N TRP A 85 35.06 -3.24 -22.12
CA TRP A 85 36.24 -3.15 -22.99
C TRP A 85 37.32 -2.26 -22.37
N LYS A 86 36.97 -1.03 -21.96
CA LYS A 86 37.89 -0.11 -21.26
C LYS A 86 38.47 -0.72 -19.98
N GLN A 87 37.68 -1.53 -19.28
CA GLN A 87 38.09 -2.18 -18.04
C GLN A 87 38.81 -3.53 -18.24
N LYS A 88 39.03 -3.98 -19.49
CA LYS A 88 39.62 -5.27 -19.87
C LYS A 88 38.91 -6.48 -19.24
N GLN A 89 37.57 -6.45 -19.22
CA GLN A 89 36.72 -7.49 -18.62
C GLN A 89 35.92 -8.33 -19.62
N LEU A 90 36.14 -8.14 -20.93
CA LEU A 90 35.64 -8.99 -22.01
C LEU A 90 36.36 -10.34 -22.01
N THR A 91 36.15 -11.14 -20.97
CA THR A 91 36.61 -12.52 -20.90
C THR A 91 35.42 -13.44 -20.70
N ILE A 92 35.35 -14.47 -21.54
CA ILE A 92 34.39 -15.56 -21.40
C ILE A 92 34.86 -16.42 -20.22
N PRO A 93 34.08 -16.54 -19.14
CA PRO A 93 34.46 -17.39 -18.02
C PRO A 93 34.53 -18.85 -18.50
N LYS A 94 35.66 -19.52 -18.27
CA LYS A 94 35.73 -20.99 -18.42
C LYS A 94 34.88 -21.61 -17.30
N LEU A 95 33.85 -22.38 -17.66
CA LEU A 95 33.12 -23.19 -16.69
C LEU A 95 34.00 -24.40 -16.32
N SER A 96 34.38 -24.49 -15.05
CA SER A 96 35.00 -25.70 -14.49
C SER A 96 34.04 -26.28 -13.46
N PHE A 97 33.54 -27.49 -13.70
CA PHE A 97 32.71 -28.21 -12.75
C PHE A 97 33.62 -29.04 -11.83
N GLY A 98 33.73 -28.63 -10.57
CA GLY A 98 34.33 -29.45 -9.52
C GLY A 98 33.38 -30.55 -9.05
N LYS A 99 33.74 -31.28 -7.99
CA LYS A 99 32.83 -32.26 -7.37
C LYS A 99 31.54 -31.55 -6.91
N PRO A 100 30.34 -32.13 -7.15
CA PRO A 100 29.06 -31.50 -6.81
C PRO A 100 28.95 -31.05 -5.35
N ILE A 101 29.46 -31.86 -4.41
CA ILE A 101 29.42 -31.56 -2.97
C ILE A 101 30.23 -30.29 -2.64
N ASP A 102 31.41 -30.13 -3.23
CA ASP A 102 32.26 -28.97 -2.98
C ASP A 102 31.66 -27.70 -3.61
N PHE A 103 31.00 -27.85 -4.76
CA PHE A 103 30.23 -26.78 -5.38
C PHE A 103 29.07 -26.33 -4.50
N LEU A 104 28.29 -27.27 -3.95
CA LEU A 104 27.17 -26.98 -3.05
C LEU A 104 27.64 -26.30 -1.76
N LYS A 105 28.67 -26.83 -1.10
CA LYS A 105 29.22 -26.24 0.12
C LYS A 105 29.71 -24.81 -0.10
N LYS A 106 30.31 -24.51 -1.26
CA LYS A 106 30.82 -23.18 -1.59
C LYS A 106 29.73 -22.18 -1.99
N ASN A 107 28.61 -22.66 -2.56
CA ASN A 107 27.58 -21.80 -3.14
C ASN A 107 26.20 -21.97 -2.48
N TYR A 108 26.13 -22.51 -1.26
CA TYR A 108 24.86 -22.78 -0.57
C TYR A 108 23.97 -21.54 -0.46
N ALA A 109 24.51 -20.39 -0.02
CA ALA A 109 23.72 -19.17 0.13
C ALA A 109 23.18 -18.65 -1.21
N PRO A 110 23.99 -18.50 -2.29
CA PRO A 110 23.50 -18.23 -3.63
C PRO A 110 22.38 -19.18 -4.11
N ILE A 111 22.52 -20.49 -3.86
CA ILE A 111 21.56 -21.51 -4.31
C ILE A 111 20.25 -21.39 -3.54
N ILE A 112 20.31 -21.29 -2.20
CA ILE A 112 19.12 -21.13 -1.36
C ILE A 112 18.42 -19.82 -1.69
N LEU A 113 19.16 -18.74 -1.92
CA LEU A 113 18.59 -17.47 -2.33
C LEU A 113 17.82 -17.59 -3.65
N LEU A 114 18.41 -18.21 -4.67
CA LEU A 114 17.72 -18.45 -5.94
C LEU A 114 16.46 -19.30 -5.75
N LEU A 115 16.52 -20.33 -4.90
CA LEU A 115 15.36 -21.14 -4.55
C LEU A 115 14.28 -20.28 -3.87
N LEU A 116 14.63 -19.44 -2.90
CA LEU A 116 13.68 -18.53 -2.23
C LEU A 116 13.08 -17.50 -3.20
N MET A 117 13.86 -16.99 -4.16
CA MET A 117 13.34 -16.12 -5.21
C MET A 117 12.33 -16.85 -6.09
N VAL A 118 12.61 -18.10 -6.47
CA VAL A 118 11.66 -18.94 -7.23
C VAL A 118 10.42 -19.26 -6.40
N LEU A 119 10.56 -19.61 -5.13
CA LEU A 119 9.46 -19.88 -4.21
C LEU A 119 8.66 -18.61 -3.86
N SER A 120 9.26 -17.43 -4.00
CA SER A 120 8.55 -16.16 -3.94
C SER A 120 7.76 -15.93 -5.23
N PHE A 121 8.36 -16.15 -6.39
CA PHE A 121 7.73 -15.89 -7.69
C PHE A 121 6.61 -16.89 -8.03
N TYR A 122 6.86 -18.19 -7.89
CA TYR A 122 6.00 -19.25 -8.44
C TYR A 122 4.59 -19.26 -7.88
N PRO A 123 4.34 -19.26 -6.55
CA PRO A 123 2.98 -19.28 -6.02
C PRO A 123 2.16 -18.06 -6.45
N ARG A 124 2.82 -16.90 -6.57
CA ARG A 124 2.22 -15.62 -6.94
C ARG A 124 1.85 -15.55 -8.44
N VAL A 125 2.57 -16.27 -9.30
CA VAL A 125 2.27 -16.33 -10.74
C VAL A 125 1.43 -17.54 -11.12
N ALA A 126 1.41 -18.61 -10.31
CA ALA A 126 0.66 -19.82 -10.58
C ALA A 126 -0.85 -19.60 -10.64
N THR A 127 -1.37 -18.49 -10.11
CA THR A 127 -2.78 -18.09 -10.26
C THR A 127 -3.01 -17.10 -11.41
N SER A 128 -2.01 -16.86 -12.26
CA SER A 128 -2.09 -15.85 -13.34
C SER A 128 -3.17 -16.14 -14.40
N TRP A 129 -3.66 -17.36 -14.52
CA TRP A 129 -4.80 -17.69 -15.39
C TRP A 129 -6.17 -17.38 -14.76
N LYS A 130 -6.18 -16.85 -13.54
CA LYS A 130 -7.36 -16.48 -12.73
C LYS A 130 -7.32 -15.00 -12.30
N THR A 131 -6.66 -14.14 -13.09
CA THR A 131 -6.24 -12.77 -12.75
C THR A 131 -7.33 -11.72 -12.63
N ASP A 132 -8.58 -12.08 -12.93
CA ASP A 132 -9.72 -11.16 -12.82
C ASP A 132 -10.14 -11.08 -11.35
N PHE A 133 -9.24 -10.57 -10.51
CA PHE A 133 -9.55 -10.34 -9.11
C PHE A 133 -10.51 -9.15 -8.97
N PHE A 134 -11.41 -9.24 -8.00
CA PHE A 134 -12.30 -8.19 -7.51
C PHE A 134 -11.47 -7.14 -6.78
N GLU A 135 -10.68 -6.41 -7.55
CA GLU A 135 -9.87 -5.26 -7.17
C GLU A 135 -10.14 -4.19 -8.23
N PHE A 136 -10.35 -2.94 -7.84
CA PHE A 136 -10.72 -1.89 -8.82
C PHE A 136 -9.48 -1.21 -9.41
N ASP A 137 -8.48 -0.95 -8.58
CA ASP A 137 -7.27 -0.19 -8.89
C ASP A 137 -6.39 -0.78 -10.00
N PRO A 138 -6.17 -2.11 -10.11
CA PRO A 138 -5.32 -2.66 -11.17
C PRO A 138 -5.76 -2.20 -12.56
N TYR A 139 -7.05 -2.19 -12.84
CA TYR A 139 -7.59 -1.85 -14.16
C TYR A 139 -7.31 -0.40 -14.58
N PHE A 140 -7.16 0.51 -13.62
CA PHE A 140 -6.67 1.86 -13.90
C PHE A 140 -5.23 1.87 -14.41
N TYR A 141 -4.33 1.13 -13.76
CA TYR A 141 -2.95 1.04 -14.21
C TYR A 141 -2.80 0.27 -15.54
N ALA A 142 -3.68 -0.71 -15.79
CA ALA A 142 -3.81 -1.31 -17.12
C ALA A 142 -4.29 -0.29 -18.16
N LYS A 143 -5.26 0.58 -17.83
CA LYS A 143 -5.71 1.65 -18.73
C LYS A 143 -4.57 2.59 -19.12
N LEU A 144 -3.72 2.99 -18.17
CA LEU A 144 -2.53 3.80 -18.48
C LEU A 144 -1.56 3.06 -19.42
N SER A 145 -1.37 1.76 -19.20
CA SER A 145 -0.52 0.92 -20.05
C SER A 145 -1.11 0.78 -21.46
N GLU A 146 -2.44 0.59 -21.57
CA GLU A 146 -3.17 0.59 -22.83
C GLU A 146 -2.94 1.89 -23.60
N LYS A 147 -3.04 3.05 -22.94
CA LYS A 147 -2.81 4.36 -23.58
C LYS A 147 -1.37 4.49 -24.11
N ILE A 148 -0.38 4.05 -23.34
CA ILE A 148 1.03 4.06 -23.79
C ILE A 148 1.22 3.16 -25.01
N VAL A 149 0.67 1.95 -24.97
CA VAL A 149 0.83 0.95 -26.05
C VAL A 149 0.09 1.37 -27.32
N THR A 150 -1.12 1.91 -27.20
CA THR A 150 -2.00 2.20 -28.34
C THR A 150 -1.84 3.62 -28.89
N GLN A 151 -1.50 4.60 -28.05
CA GLN A 151 -1.39 6.02 -28.40
C GLN A 151 0.05 6.56 -28.32
N GLY A 152 0.98 5.76 -27.81
CA GLY A 152 2.38 6.12 -27.64
C GLY A 152 2.67 7.00 -26.42
N GLU A 153 1.66 7.41 -25.64
CA GLU A 153 1.87 8.15 -24.40
C GLU A 153 0.61 8.17 -23.53
N ILE A 154 0.78 8.56 -22.26
CA ILE A 154 -0.34 8.91 -21.38
C ILE A 154 -0.80 10.33 -21.77
N PRO A 155 -2.08 10.53 -22.13
CA PRO A 155 -2.59 11.87 -22.44
C PRO A 155 -2.53 12.75 -21.17
N PHE A 156 -2.34 14.05 -21.35
CA PHE A 156 -2.27 14.97 -20.21
C PHE A 156 -3.61 15.03 -19.46
N TYR A 157 -4.69 15.08 -20.22
CA TYR A 157 -6.06 15.22 -19.76
C TYR A 157 -6.93 14.14 -20.40
N SER A 158 -7.94 13.66 -19.66
CA SER A 158 -8.93 12.68 -20.10
C SER A 158 -10.33 13.08 -19.62
N ASP A 159 -11.29 13.03 -20.53
CA ASP A 159 -12.73 13.24 -20.27
C ASP A 159 -13.46 11.91 -19.97
N GLU A 160 -12.74 10.81 -19.84
CA GLU A 160 -13.30 9.47 -19.61
C GLU A 160 -13.97 9.35 -18.24
N VAL A 161 -13.61 10.21 -17.27
CA VAL A 161 -14.16 10.26 -15.91
C VAL A 161 -14.28 11.72 -15.44
N TYR A 162 -15.26 12.03 -14.58
CA TYR A 162 -15.49 13.35 -13.95
C TYR A 162 -15.77 14.50 -14.92
N PHE A 163 -16.22 14.18 -16.12
CA PHE A 163 -16.60 15.16 -17.13
C PHE A 163 -17.87 15.93 -16.70
N VAL A 164 -17.89 17.23 -16.97
CA VAL A 164 -19.01 18.14 -16.77
C VAL A 164 -19.31 18.85 -18.09
N ALA A 165 -20.55 18.74 -18.55
CA ALA A 165 -21.02 19.37 -19.77
C ALA A 165 -20.87 20.89 -19.70
N GLY A 166 -20.23 21.48 -20.71
CA GLY A 166 -19.98 22.92 -20.77
C GLY A 166 -18.73 23.40 -20.02
N ASP A 167 -18.01 22.52 -19.32
CA ASP A 167 -16.71 22.81 -18.71
C ASP A 167 -15.57 22.03 -19.41
N PRO A 168 -14.81 22.66 -20.33
CA PRO A 168 -13.73 22.00 -21.06
C PRO A 168 -12.55 21.54 -20.18
N ALA A 169 -12.47 22.00 -18.93
CA ALA A 169 -11.40 21.64 -17.99
C ALA A 169 -11.80 20.48 -17.05
N SER A 170 -13.02 19.96 -17.16
CA SER A 170 -13.59 18.94 -16.29
C SER A 170 -13.17 17.50 -16.65
N GLY A 171 -12.32 16.89 -15.82
CA GLY A 171 -11.90 15.51 -16.05
C GLY A 171 -10.71 15.11 -15.18
N VAL A 172 -9.91 14.17 -15.68
CA VAL A 172 -8.74 13.63 -14.97
C VAL A 172 -7.44 14.05 -15.64
N TYR A 173 -6.49 14.52 -14.82
CA TYR A 173 -5.10 14.73 -15.20
C TYR A 173 -4.29 13.43 -15.04
N TYR A 174 -4.28 12.54 -16.04
CA TYR A 174 -3.57 11.25 -15.92
C TYR A 174 -2.05 11.40 -15.71
N ARG A 175 -1.44 12.49 -16.17
CA ARG A 175 -0.01 12.75 -15.91
C ARG A 175 0.28 13.11 -14.46
N ALA A 176 -0.72 13.28 -13.60
CA ALA A 176 -0.53 13.32 -12.15
C ALA A 176 -0.02 11.98 -11.56
N ILE A 177 0.02 10.90 -12.36
CA ILE A 177 0.47 9.58 -11.95
C ILE A 177 1.91 9.34 -12.38
N ARG A 178 2.64 8.62 -11.53
CA ARG A 178 4.07 8.37 -11.66
C ARG A 178 4.35 7.37 -12.81
N PRO A 179 5.18 7.72 -13.81
CA PRO A 179 5.18 7.02 -15.11
C PRO A 179 5.88 5.66 -15.13
N LEU A 180 6.85 5.41 -14.24
CA LEU A 180 7.82 4.32 -14.44
C LEU A 180 7.19 2.94 -14.54
N VAL A 181 6.19 2.62 -13.71
CA VAL A 181 5.54 1.31 -13.73
C VAL A 181 4.71 1.12 -14.98
N SER A 182 3.96 2.15 -15.42
CA SER A 182 3.17 2.09 -16.65
C SER A 182 4.04 1.92 -17.89
N TYR A 183 5.24 2.54 -17.92
CA TYR A 183 6.21 2.28 -18.99
C TYR A 183 6.86 0.91 -18.87
N LEU A 184 7.06 0.37 -17.65
CA LEU A 184 7.58 -0.99 -17.42
C LEU A 184 6.63 -2.03 -17.99
N THR A 185 5.35 -1.97 -17.60
CA THR A 185 4.30 -2.87 -18.07
C THR A 185 4.13 -2.77 -19.59
N SER A 186 4.07 -1.55 -20.14
CA SER A 186 3.97 -1.31 -21.58
C SER A 186 5.17 -1.85 -22.36
N SER A 187 6.39 -1.76 -21.79
CA SER A 187 7.61 -2.29 -22.41
C SER A 187 7.62 -3.82 -22.40
N ILE A 188 7.17 -4.45 -21.31
CA ILE A 188 7.03 -5.91 -21.23
C ILE A 188 5.99 -6.39 -22.24
N TYR A 189 4.80 -5.78 -22.25
CA TYR A 189 3.72 -6.11 -23.18
C TYR A 189 4.16 -5.99 -24.64
N SER A 190 4.68 -4.83 -25.04
CA SER A 190 5.02 -4.54 -26.44
C SER A 190 6.14 -5.45 -26.95
N SER A 191 7.08 -5.79 -26.08
CA SER A 191 8.15 -6.75 -26.41
C SER A 191 7.58 -8.15 -26.59
N PHE A 192 6.72 -8.60 -25.68
CA PHE A 192 6.09 -9.91 -25.77
C PHE A 192 5.24 -10.03 -27.03
N ALA A 193 4.32 -9.08 -27.25
CA ALA A 193 3.44 -9.04 -28.41
C ALA A 193 4.22 -9.03 -29.74
N PHE A 194 5.33 -8.28 -29.81
CA PHE A 194 6.19 -8.27 -30.99
C PHE A 194 6.83 -9.64 -31.26
N PHE A 195 7.46 -10.26 -30.25
CA PHE A 195 8.14 -11.54 -30.44
C PHE A 195 7.18 -12.73 -30.61
N SER A 196 5.96 -12.63 -30.08
CA SER A 196 4.90 -13.63 -30.27
C SER A 196 4.05 -13.37 -31.52
N GLN A 197 4.29 -12.27 -32.25
CA GLN A 197 3.54 -11.85 -33.45
C GLN A 197 2.04 -11.65 -33.19
N GLN A 198 1.69 -11.11 -32.03
CA GLN A 198 0.31 -10.82 -31.65
C GLN A 198 -0.02 -9.34 -31.86
N SER A 199 -1.25 -9.07 -32.32
CA SER A 199 -1.83 -7.73 -32.32
C SER A 199 -2.19 -7.29 -30.91
N TYR A 200 -2.61 -6.02 -30.76
CA TYR A 200 -3.15 -5.56 -29.48
C TYR A 200 -4.32 -6.44 -29.04
N ASP A 201 -4.29 -6.84 -27.78
CA ASP A 201 -5.27 -7.66 -27.09
C ASP A 201 -5.27 -7.26 -25.60
N GLN A 202 -6.45 -6.98 -25.07
CA GLN A 202 -6.63 -6.47 -23.70
C GLN A 202 -6.36 -7.56 -22.66
N SER A 203 -6.79 -8.80 -22.92
CA SER A 203 -6.55 -9.94 -22.03
C SER A 203 -5.05 -10.22 -21.88
N LEU A 204 -4.32 -10.15 -22.99
CA LEU A 204 -2.86 -10.27 -22.99
C LEU A 204 -2.20 -9.13 -22.19
N LEU A 205 -2.74 -7.91 -22.29
CA LEU A 205 -2.23 -6.77 -21.52
C LEU A 205 -2.35 -7.05 -20.02
N ILE A 206 -3.52 -7.49 -19.55
CA ILE A 206 -3.77 -7.87 -18.15
C ILE A 206 -2.78 -8.97 -17.71
N LEU A 207 -2.65 -10.04 -18.49
CA LEU A 207 -1.74 -11.15 -18.19
C LEU A 207 -0.29 -10.68 -18.09
N SER A 208 0.17 -9.84 -19.03
CA SER A 208 1.54 -9.33 -19.04
C SER A 208 1.82 -8.39 -17.85
N ASN A 209 0.86 -7.54 -17.50
CA ASN A 209 0.96 -6.64 -16.34
C ASN A 209 1.00 -7.42 -15.04
N GLY A 210 0.30 -8.57 -14.96
CA GLY A 210 0.32 -9.47 -13.82
C GLY A 210 1.69 -10.09 -13.53
N ILE A 211 2.69 -10.02 -14.42
CA ILE A 211 4.00 -10.66 -14.21
C ILE A 211 4.91 -9.84 -13.28
N TYR A 212 4.82 -8.50 -13.29
CA TYR A 212 5.79 -7.69 -12.53
C TYR A 212 5.60 -7.74 -11.01
N PRO A 213 4.39 -7.86 -10.41
CA PRO A 213 4.27 -7.95 -8.95
C PRO A 213 4.94 -9.20 -8.38
N PRO A 214 4.75 -10.42 -8.94
CA PRO A 214 5.51 -11.60 -8.51
C PRO A 214 7.02 -11.43 -8.66
N LEU A 215 7.47 -10.81 -9.76
CA LEU A 215 8.88 -10.51 -10.00
C LEU A 215 9.43 -9.52 -8.96
N ALA A 216 8.64 -8.52 -8.58
CA ALA A 216 8.99 -7.58 -7.54
C ALA A 216 9.16 -8.28 -6.17
N GLY A 217 8.30 -9.24 -5.84
CA GLY A 217 8.40 -10.04 -4.63
C GLY A 217 9.69 -10.89 -4.59
N ALA A 218 10.08 -11.48 -5.72
CA ALA A 218 11.33 -12.22 -5.85
C ALA A 218 12.56 -11.32 -5.70
N LEU A 219 12.56 -10.14 -6.35
CA LEU A 219 13.64 -9.17 -6.23
C LEU A 219 13.71 -8.55 -4.83
N MET A 220 12.58 -8.39 -4.14
CA MET A 220 12.53 -7.89 -2.77
C MET A 220 13.23 -8.87 -1.81
N ALA A 221 13.00 -10.18 -1.97
CA ALA A 221 13.72 -11.19 -1.21
C ALA A 221 15.24 -11.10 -1.41
N PHE A 222 15.69 -10.81 -2.65
CA PHE A 222 17.11 -10.55 -2.93
C PHE A 222 17.65 -9.31 -2.19
N PHE A 223 16.95 -8.18 -2.21
CA PHE A 223 17.43 -6.97 -1.55
C PHE A 223 17.41 -7.08 -0.03
N VAL A 224 16.42 -7.76 0.56
CA VAL A 224 16.41 -8.08 2.00
C VAL A 224 17.57 -9.01 2.36
N PHE A 225 17.83 -10.06 1.57
CA PHE A 225 19.02 -10.90 1.75
C PHE A 225 20.30 -10.07 1.72
N LEU A 226 20.43 -9.19 0.71
CA LEU A 226 21.61 -8.35 0.51
C LEU A 226 21.84 -7.44 1.72
N PHE A 227 20.77 -6.81 2.22
CA PHE A 227 20.82 -5.91 3.36
C PHE A 227 21.38 -6.61 4.60
N PHE A 228 20.77 -7.73 5.01
CA PHE A 228 21.19 -8.47 6.20
C PHE A 228 22.52 -9.22 6.01
N LYS A 229 22.87 -9.65 4.80
CA LYS A 229 24.17 -10.26 4.51
C LYS A 229 25.31 -9.31 4.84
N TYR A 230 25.21 -8.06 4.36
CA TYR A 230 26.27 -7.08 4.53
C TYR A 230 26.24 -6.40 5.90
N GLU A 231 25.09 -6.35 6.55
CA GLU A 231 24.99 -5.86 7.92
C GLU A 231 25.42 -6.88 8.96
N TYR A 232 25.03 -8.14 8.78
CA TYR A 232 25.36 -9.23 9.68
C TYR A 232 26.05 -10.38 8.93
N ASN A 233 25.30 -11.35 8.41
CA ASN A 233 25.85 -12.51 7.72
C ASN A 233 24.82 -13.17 6.77
N GLU A 234 25.31 -14.06 5.91
CA GLU A 234 24.49 -14.73 4.89
C GLU A 234 23.31 -15.53 5.46
N LYS A 235 23.46 -16.13 6.66
CA LYS A 235 22.40 -16.97 7.25
C LYS A 235 21.19 -16.13 7.68
N ILE A 236 21.43 -14.98 8.32
CA ILE A 236 20.37 -14.04 8.69
C ILE A 236 19.70 -13.50 7.43
N GLY A 237 20.50 -13.17 6.39
CA GLY A 237 19.97 -12.76 5.10
C GLY A 237 19.03 -13.79 4.48
N LEU A 238 19.36 -15.08 4.53
CA LEU A 238 18.51 -16.14 3.99
C LEU A 238 17.21 -16.28 4.78
N ILE A 239 17.26 -16.19 6.12
CA ILE A 239 16.06 -16.26 6.96
C ILE A 239 15.14 -15.07 6.66
N ALA A 240 15.67 -13.85 6.65
CA ALA A 240 14.89 -12.65 6.36
C ALA A 240 14.27 -12.69 4.95
N ALA A 241 15.02 -13.17 3.94
CA ALA A 241 14.49 -13.38 2.59
C ALA A 241 13.39 -14.46 2.53
N ALA A 242 13.48 -15.50 3.36
CA ALA A 242 12.44 -16.53 3.44
C ALA A 242 11.14 -15.98 4.04
N PHE A 243 11.22 -15.08 5.04
CA PHE A 243 10.04 -14.37 5.54
C PHE A 243 9.39 -13.53 4.44
N VAL A 244 10.16 -12.76 3.66
CA VAL A 244 9.63 -12.03 2.48
C VAL A 244 8.94 -12.96 1.49
N ALA A 245 9.53 -14.12 1.22
CA ALA A 245 8.98 -15.08 0.25
C ALA A 245 7.58 -15.58 0.67
N PHE A 246 7.32 -15.72 1.98
CA PHE A 246 6.16 -16.47 2.49
C PHE A 246 5.17 -15.68 3.35
N THR A 247 5.44 -14.43 3.72
CA THR A 247 4.48 -13.64 4.55
C THR A 247 3.13 -13.46 3.82
N PRO A 248 1.98 -13.79 4.46
CA PRO A 248 0.66 -13.81 3.82
C PRO A 248 0.29 -12.55 3.05
N GLN A 249 0.46 -11.37 3.64
CA GLN A 249 0.07 -10.13 2.98
C GLN A 249 0.97 -9.80 1.78
N LEU A 250 2.26 -10.16 1.84
CA LEU A 250 3.17 -10.04 0.71
C LEU A 250 2.90 -11.09 -0.36
N ILE A 251 2.28 -12.23 -0.02
CA ILE A 251 1.80 -13.21 -1.00
C ILE A 251 0.63 -12.60 -1.78
N LYS A 252 -0.39 -12.09 -1.06
CA LYS A 252 -1.61 -11.53 -1.66
C LYS A 252 -1.33 -10.29 -2.52
N LYS A 253 -0.67 -9.27 -1.97
CA LYS A 253 -0.48 -7.99 -2.68
C LYS A 253 0.62 -8.02 -3.76
N PHE A 254 1.42 -9.08 -3.87
CA PHE A 254 2.39 -9.25 -4.96
C PHE A 254 1.96 -10.38 -5.93
N ALA A 255 0.72 -10.86 -5.85
CA ALA A 255 0.19 -11.86 -6.77
C ALA A 255 -0.05 -11.28 -8.18
N ALA A 256 0.03 -12.15 -9.19
CA ALA A 256 -0.37 -11.79 -10.54
C ALA A 256 -1.87 -11.49 -10.58
N GLY A 257 -2.26 -10.32 -11.09
CA GLY A 257 -3.63 -9.80 -11.05
C GLY A 257 -3.80 -8.61 -10.09
N VAL A 258 -2.89 -8.47 -9.12
CA VAL A 258 -2.85 -7.33 -8.19
C VAL A 258 -1.74 -6.35 -8.61
N PHE A 259 -1.81 -5.87 -9.85
CA PHE A 259 -0.75 -5.06 -10.47
C PHE A 259 -0.89 -3.56 -10.15
N GLU A 260 -0.82 -3.25 -8.86
CA GLU A 260 -0.77 -1.88 -8.32
C GLU A 260 0.65 -1.29 -8.34
N LEU A 261 0.79 0.04 -8.23
CA LEU A 261 2.11 0.68 -8.10
C LEU A 261 2.86 0.29 -6.81
N SER A 262 2.12 -0.15 -5.79
CA SER A 262 2.65 -0.40 -4.45
C SER A 262 3.77 -1.46 -4.39
N PRO A 263 3.60 -2.68 -4.95
CA PRO A 263 4.65 -3.71 -5.04
C PRO A 263 6.01 -3.20 -5.52
N TRP A 264 6.03 -2.44 -6.62
CA TRP A 264 7.28 -1.91 -7.18
C TRP A 264 7.86 -0.81 -6.27
N GLY A 265 7.02 0.08 -5.74
CA GLY A 265 7.46 1.12 -4.80
C GLY A 265 8.12 0.54 -3.53
N ILE A 266 7.54 -0.52 -2.96
CA ILE A 266 8.09 -1.20 -1.77
C ILE A 266 9.40 -1.92 -2.10
N LEU A 267 9.47 -2.62 -3.24
CA LEU A 267 10.72 -3.22 -3.73
C LEU A 267 11.84 -2.18 -3.79
N VAL A 268 11.59 -1.06 -4.47
CA VAL A 268 12.60 -0.03 -4.69
C VAL A 268 12.98 0.66 -3.38
N ALA A 269 12.05 0.80 -2.42
CA ALA A 269 12.34 1.36 -1.10
C ALA A 269 13.32 0.47 -0.32
N ILE A 270 13.07 -0.84 -0.31
CA ILE A 270 13.95 -1.81 0.34
C ILE A 270 15.30 -1.90 -0.37
N ALA A 271 15.31 -1.87 -1.70
CA ALA A 271 16.54 -1.79 -2.48
C ALA A 271 17.34 -0.53 -2.12
N LEU A 272 16.68 0.63 -1.98
CA LEU A 272 17.31 1.88 -1.57
C LEU A 272 17.96 1.76 -0.19
N PHE A 273 17.26 1.20 0.80
CA PHE A 273 17.82 1.00 2.14
C PHE A 273 19.04 0.07 2.10
N ALA A 274 18.92 -1.07 1.42
CA ALA A 274 19.99 -2.05 1.27
C ALA A 274 21.24 -1.42 0.64
N ILE A 275 21.09 -0.76 -0.51
CA ILE A 275 22.21 -0.19 -1.24
C ILE A 275 22.79 1.04 -0.53
N ALA A 276 21.96 1.91 0.06
CA ALA A 276 22.44 3.06 0.82
C ALA A 276 23.25 2.63 2.05
N ALA A 277 22.77 1.64 2.81
CA ALA A 277 23.49 1.08 3.94
C ALA A 277 24.86 0.53 3.52
N ILE A 278 24.91 -0.28 2.46
CA ILE A 278 26.16 -0.86 1.94
C ILE A 278 27.08 0.25 1.40
N ALA A 279 26.54 1.27 0.72
CA ALA A 279 27.30 2.38 0.18
C ALA A 279 28.05 3.15 1.27
N PHE A 280 27.37 3.50 2.36
CA PHE A 280 27.96 4.17 3.51
C PHE A 280 28.94 3.26 4.27
N LYS A 281 28.60 1.99 4.48
CA LYS A 281 29.46 1.02 5.18
C LYS A 281 30.78 0.79 4.44
N GLN A 282 30.72 0.65 3.11
CA GLN A 282 31.91 0.39 2.28
C GLN A 282 32.57 1.64 1.71
N LYS A 283 32.00 2.83 1.98
CA LYS A 283 32.46 4.11 1.42
C LYS A 283 32.59 4.07 -0.12
N SER A 284 31.58 3.50 -0.78
CA SER A 284 31.60 3.23 -2.23
C SER A 284 30.76 4.24 -3.02
N TYR A 285 31.43 5.09 -3.82
CA TYR A 285 30.73 6.03 -4.71
C TYR A 285 29.83 5.35 -5.72
N ARG A 286 30.22 4.17 -6.20
CA ARG A 286 29.44 3.45 -7.21
C ARG A 286 28.09 2.97 -6.67
N LEU A 287 28.08 2.53 -5.41
CA LEU A 287 26.85 2.18 -4.71
C LEU A 287 26.07 3.43 -4.29
N GLY A 288 26.76 4.54 -3.97
CA GLY A 288 26.10 5.83 -3.73
C GLY A 288 25.34 6.34 -4.97
N ILE A 289 25.91 6.22 -6.17
CA ILE A 289 25.23 6.56 -7.43
C ILE A 289 24.05 5.61 -7.68
N LEU A 290 24.19 4.32 -7.38
CA LEU A 290 23.06 3.37 -7.46
C LEU A 290 21.94 3.74 -6.47
N ALA A 291 22.26 4.16 -5.24
CA ALA A 291 21.28 4.66 -4.27
C ALA A 291 20.56 5.91 -4.82
N GLY A 292 21.29 6.84 -5.45
CA GLY A 292 20.70 7.98 -6.14
C GLY A 292 19.74 7.58 -7.28
N LEU A 293 20.12 6.60 -8.09
CA LEU A 293 19.27 6.04 -9.15
C LEU A 293 18.01 5.34 -8.57
N LEU A 294 18.16 4.64 -7.44
CA LEU A 294 17.03 4.02 -6.74
C LEU A 294 16.04 5.07 -6.19
N ILE A 295 16.52 6.26 -5.80
CA ILE A 295 15.63 7.38 -5.47
C ILE A 295 14.82 7.78 -6.70
N ALA A 296 15.45 7.93 -7.87
CA ALA A 296 14.74 8.23 -9.11
C ALA A 296 13.71 7.15 -9.46
N PHE A 297 14.06 5.87 -9.33
CA PHE A 297 13.11 4.79 -9.55
C PHE A 297 11.94 4.84 -8.57
N ASN A 298 12.16 5.19 -7.30
CA ASN A 298 11.10 5.26 -6.31
C ASN A 298 10.17 6.46 -6.60
N VAL A 299 10.78 7.64 -6.72
CA VAL A 299 10.10 8.90 -7.03
C VAL A 299 9.37 8.83 -8.36
N LEU A 300 9.78 8.04 -9.35
CA LEU A 300 9.06 7.97 -10.64
C LEU A 300 8.10 6.78 -10.75
N SER A 301 8.03 5.89 -9.75
CA SER A 301 7.16 4.70 -9.80
C SER A 301 5.91 4.75 -8.94
N SER A 302 6.00 5.25 -7.71
CA SER A 302 4.91 5.14 -6.73
C SER A 302 5.01 6.22 -5.68
N SER A 303 3.87 6.68 -5.15
CA SER A 303 3.79 7.60 -4.00
C SER A 303 4.42 7.04 -2.71
N ASN A 304 4.76 5.75 -2.69
CA ASN A 304 5.55 5.11 -1.63
C ASN A 304 6.96 5.69 -1.45
N TYR A 305 7.46 6.54 -2.36
CA TYR A 305 8.76 7.18 -2.17
C TYR A 305 8.81 8.05 -0.91
N ILE A 306 7.69 8.64 -0.47
CA ILE A 306 7.67 9.61 0.65
C ILE A 306 8.26 8.97 1.90
N TRP A 307 7.73 7.82 2.32
CA TRP A 307 8.20 7.14 3.53
C TRP A 307 9.64 6.64 3.38
N ALA A 308 10.02 6.14 2.19
CA ALA A 308 11.38 5.67 1.94
C ALA A 308 12.41 6.81 2.07
N LEU A 309 12.08 7.99 1.51
CA LEU A 309 12.93 9.17 1.61
C LEU A 309 12.96 9.74 3.02
N MET A 310 11.83 9.71 3.76
CA MET A 310 11.81 10.12 5.17
C MET A 310 12.72 9.25 6.05
N VAL A 311 12.68 7.92 5.88
CA VAL A 311 13.56 6.99 6.60
C VAL A 311 15.03 7.26 6.25
N LEU A 312 15.34 7.41 4.96
CA LEU A 312 16.70 7.71 4.49
C LEU A 312 17.22 9.04 5.03
N ALA A 313 16.41 10.10 4.97
CA ALA A 313 16.76 11.43 5.47
C ALA A 313 17.06 11.38 6.98
N THR A 314 16.18 10.73 7.74
CA THR A 314 16.33 10.58 9.19
C THR A 314 17.59 9.78 9.54
N PHE A 315 17.83 8.66 8.84
CA PHE A 315 19.06 7.87 8.99
C PHE A 315 20.30 8.71 8.71
N MET A 316 20.30 9.48 7.60
CA MET A 316 21.42 10.33 7.20
C MET A 316 21.74 11.39 8.25
N VAL A 317 20.72 12.05 8.80
CA VAL A 317 20.89 13.01 9.90
C VAL A 317 21.53 12.31 11.10
N PHE A 318 20.92 11.27 11.66
CA PHE A 318 21.47 10.56 12.82
C PHE A 318 22.89 10.05 12.58
N LYS A 319 23.17 9.48 11.41
CA LYS A 319 24.51 9.01 11.05
C LYS A 319 25.54 10.16 11.06
N ALA A 320 25.21 11.32 10.49
CA ALA A 320 26.13 12.46 10.49
C ALA A 320 26.49 12.91 11.92
N PHE A 321 25.49 12.97 12.81
CA PHE A 321 25.72 13.28 14.22
C PHE A 321 26.59 12.21 14.90
N ILE A 322 26.25 10.93 14.75
CA ILE A 322 26.98 9.82 15.38
C ILE A 322 28.42 9.79 14.89
N ASP A 323 28.66 9.90 13.58
CA ASP A 323 30.01 9.94 13.02
C ASP A 323 30.78 11.13 13.58
N TYR A 324 30.20 12.33 13.63
CA TYR A 324 30.88 13.52 14.18
C TYR A 324 31.35 13.32 15.63
N TYR A 325 30.51 12.72 16.48
CA TYR A 325 30.87 12.51 17.89
C TYR A 325 31.77 11.30 18.12
N THR A 326 31.74 10.28 17.25
CA THR A 326 32.43 9.00 17.48
C THR A 326 33.63 8.78 16.55
N THR A 327 33.39 8.49 15.27
CA THR A 327 34.39 8.04 14.28
C THR A 327 35.08 9.17 13.53
N GLY A 328 34.48 10.36 13.52
CA GLY A 328 34.85 11.49 12.68
C GLY A 328 34.22 11.41 11.28
N ILE A 329 33.78 12.55 10.75
CA ILE A 329 33.20 12.61 9.39
C ILE A 329 34.29 12.51 8.33
N GLU A 330 34.18 11.51 7.46
CA GLU A 330 35.05 11.34 6.30
C GLU A 330 34.53 12.08 5.06
N LYS A 331 35.45 12.48 4.18
CA LYS A 331 35.12 13.12 2.89
C LYS A 331 34.24 12.22 2.02
N LYS A 332 34.41 10.89 2.10
CA LYS A 332 33.62 9.94 1.33
C LYS A 332 32.15 9.93 1.74
N ASP A 333 31.85 10.04 3.04
CA ASP A 333 30.46 10.13 3.52
C ASP A 333 29.76 11.39 2.98
N VAL A 334 30.46 12.54 3.02
CA VAL A 334 29.96 13.81 2.47
C VAL A 334 29.66 13.72 0.99
N HIS A 335 30.54 13.08 0.21
CA HIS A 335 30.30 12.90 -1.22
C HIS A 335 29.14 11.94 -1.51
N ILE A 336 29.00 10.85 -0.75
CA ILE A 336 27.87 9.93 -0.90
C ILE A 336 26.56 10.65 -0.56
N SER A 337 26.52 11.43 0.52
CA SER A 337 25.32 12.19 0.89
C SER A 337 24.98 13.28 -0.14
N LEU A 338 25.97 13.95 -0.74
CA LEU A 338 25.76 14.89 -1.85
C LEU A 338 25.19 14.21 -3.11
N ILE A 339 25.68 13.02 -3.46
CA ILE A 339 25.15 12.25 -4.60
C ILE A 339 23.68 11.90 -4.36
N ILE A 340 23.34 11.44 -3.15
CA ILE A 340 21.97 11.10 -2.76
C ILE A 340 21.06 12.33 -2.83
N ALA A 341 21.46 13.44 -2.21
CA ALA A 341 20.69 14.69 -2.21
C ALA A 341 20.49 15.25 -3.62
N GLY A 342 21.55 15.31 -4.44
CA GLY A 342 21.45 15.77 -5.83
C GLY A 342 20.53 14.89 -6.67
N SER A 343 20.57 13.57 -6.47
CA SER A 343 19.69 12.63 -7.18
C SER A 343 18.23 12.81 -6.78
N ALA A 344 17.94 13.10 -5.50
CA ALA A 344 16.58 13.37 -5.05
C ALA A 344 15.98 14.60 -5.75
N LEU A 345 16.72 15.71 -5.82
CA LEU A 345 16.29 16.91 -6.53
C LEU A 345 16.06 16.65 -8.02
N LEU A 346 17.00 15.98 -8.69
CA LEU A 346 16.89 15.65 -10.11
C LEU A 346 15.68 14.77 -10.42
N SER A 347 15.31 13.88 -9.50
CA SER A 347 14.16 12.99 -9.66
C SER A 347 12.84 13.76 -9.63
N ASP A 348 12.71 14.75 -8.76
CA ASP A 348 11.50 15.59 -8.68
C ASP A 348 11.40 16.54 -9.88
N VAL A 349 12.54 17.10 -10.33
CA VAL A 349 12.61 17.87 -11.59
C VAL A 349 12.12 17.03 -12.77
N ALA A 350 12.58 15.79 -12.90
CA ALA A 350 12.13 14.90 -13.96
C ALA A 350 10.62 14.63 -13.89
N TYR A 351 10.07 14.49 -12.69
CA TYR A 351 8.64 14.30 -12.49
C TYR A 351 7.82 15.53 -12.87
N ILE A 352 8.24 16.73 -12.45
CA ILE A 352 7.58 18.00 -12.78
C ILE A 352 7.56 18.24 -14.29
N ILE A 353 8.68 17.94 -14.98
CA ILE A 353 8.77 18.02 -16.44
C ILE A 353 7.80 17.04 -17.11
N TYR A 354 7.72 15.81 -16.62
CA TYR A 354 6.76 14.82 -17.11
C TYR A 354 5.31 15.30 -16.96
N GLN A 355 4.98 15.95 -15.84
CA GLN A 355 3.67 16.55 -15.59
C GLN A 355 3.38 17.77 -16.46
N LYS A 356 4.38 18.36 -17.14
CA LYS A 356 4.27 19.63 -17.88
C LYS A 356 3.73 20.78 -17.03
N LEU A 357 4.04 20.80 -15.73
CA LEU A 357 3.71 21.92 -14.86
C LEU A 357 4.55 23.15 -15.21
N ASP A 358 3.96 24.33 -15.05
CA ASP A 358 4.68 25.60 -15.23
C ASP A 358 5.85 25.73 -14.23
N ALA A 359 6.95 26.30 -14.72
CA ALA A 359 8.18 26.48 -13.94
C ALA A 359 7.98 27.35 -12.68
N SER A 360 6.95 28.21 -12.66
CA SER A 360 6.59 29.06 -11.52
C SER A 360 6.10 28.27 -10.30
N VAL A 361 5.58 27.05 -10.51
CA VAL A 361 5.05 26.18 -9.45
C VAL A 361 6.14 25.26 -8.85
N PHE A 362 7.36 25.27 -9.42
CA PHE A 362 8.45 24.35 -9.07
C PHE A 362 8.74 24.30 -7.56
N VAL A 363 8.90 25.46 -6.91
CA VAL A 363 9.25 25.52 -5.48
C VAL A 363 8.10 25.04 -4.59
N SER A 364 6.86 25.36 -4.96
CA SER A 364 5.66 24.88 -4.26
C SER A 364 5.35 23.39 -4.52
N SER A 365 5.95 22.79 -5.56
CA SER A 365 5.73 21.40 -5.95
C SER A 365 6.83 20.44 -5.48
N ILE A 366 7.92 20.92 -4.85
CA ILE A 366 8.93 20.02 -4.30
C ILE A 366 8.28 19.14 -3.23
N SER A 367 8.36 17.84 -3.43
CA SER A 367 7.80 16.89 -2.48
C SER A 367 8.55 16.90 -1.15
N LEU A 368 7.80 16.76 -0.04
CA LEU A 368 8.36 16.76 1.32
C LEU A 368 9.49 15.73 1.48
N GLY A 369 9.34 14.53 0.92
CA GLY A 369 10.38 13.49 0.98
C GLY A 369 11.69 13.92 0.31
N VAL A 370 11.62 14.54 -0.87
CA VAL A 370 12.80 15.04 -1.61
C VAL A 370 13.45 16.20 -0.84
N LEU A 371 12.65 17.12 -0.30
CA LEU A 371 13.14 18.23 0.51
C LEU A 371 13.92 17.71 1.73
N LEU A 372 13.35 16.77 2.48
CA LEU A 372 13.98 16.21 3.69
C LEU A 372 15.31 15.50 3.37
N VAL A 373 15.36 14.69 2.31
CA VAL A 373 16.62 14.03 1.91
C VAL A 373 17.65 15.06 1.47
N THR A 374 17.23 16.09 0.74
CA THR A 374 18.13 17.16 0.30
C THR A 374 18.72 17.91 1.50
N LEU A 375 17.91 18.28 2.48
CA LEU A 375 18.35 18.95 3.70
C LEU A 375 19.22 18.07 4.61
N SER A 376 19.03 16.74 4.56
CA SER A 376 19.83 15.78 5.34
C SER A 376 21.32 15.78 5.00
N VAL A 377 21.74 16.38 3.87
CA VAL A 377 23.15 16.57 3.52
C VAL A 377 23.84 17.65 4.36
N VAL A 378 23.07 18.63 4.86
CA VAL A 378 23.60 19.81 5.55
C VAL A 378 24.43 19.41 6.78
N PRO A 379 23.98 18.51 7.69
CA PRO A 379 24.80 18.04 8.80
C PRO A 379 26.13 17.43 8.37
N PHE A 380 26.18 16.64 7.28
CA PHE A 380 27.44 16.07 6.80
C PHE A 380 28.45 17.13 6.38
N VAL A 381 27.99 18.12 5.60
CA VAL A 381 28.85 19.21 5.11
C VAL A 381 29.31 20.07 6.28
N LEU A 382 28.36 20.49 7.13
CA LEU A 382 28.64 21.31 8.31
C LEU A 382 29.67 20.65 9.22
N PHE A 383 29.42 19.41 9.65
CA PHE A 383 30.30 18.69 10.56
C PHE A 383 31.63 18.31 9.93
N TYR A 384 31.73 18.18 8.60
CA TYR A 384 33.02 18.05 7.93
C TYR A 384 33.90 19.30 8.08
N PHE A 385 33.32 20.50 8.02
CA PHE A 385 34.03 21.76 8.26
C PHE A 385 34.32 21.98 9.75
N LEU A 386 33.38 21.64 10.62
CA LEU A 386 33.50 21.80 12.08
C LEU A 386 34.32 20.68 12.76
N LYS A 387 34.81 19.68 12.02
CA LYS A 387 35.53 18.52 12.61
C LYS A 387 36.78 18.85 13.41
N LYS A 388 37.35 20.05 13.20
CA LYS A 388 38.54 20.54 13.94
C LYS A 388 38.17 21.42 15.14
N MET A 389 36.92 21.84 15.27
CA MET A 389 36.48 22.70 16.37
C MET A 389 36.21 21.89 17.63
N ASP A 390 36.23 22.56 18.78
CA ASP A 390 35.85 21.93 20.05
C ASP A 390 34.38 21.49 19.98
N LYS A 391 34.15 20.19 20.21
CA LYS A 391 32.83 19.58 20.16
C LYS A 391 31.84 20.26 21.10
N LYS A 392 32.25 20.74 22.28
CA LYS A 392 31.37 21.44 23.23
C LYS A 392 30.86 22.76 22.66
N ILE A 393 31.73 23.51 21.98
CA ILE A 393 31.36 24.78 21.33
C ILE A 393 30.37 24.51 20.21
N VAL A 394 30.65 23.49 19.38
CA VAL A 394 29.75 23.09 18.29
C VAL A 394 28.40 22.63 18.85
N THR A 395 28.38 21.80 19.89
CA THR A 395 27.14 21.37 20.55
C THR A 395 26.36 22.56 21.12
N ALA A 396 27.01 23.50 21.81
CA ALA A 396 26.35 24.70 22.33
C ALA A 396 25.75 25.56 21.21
N GLY A 397 26.51 25.76 20.12
CA GLY A 397 26.04 26.47 18.93
C GLY A 397 24.84 25.79 18.26
N LEU A 398 24.86 24.46 18.13
CA LEU A 398 23.73 23.69 17.59
C LEU A 398 22.48 23.78 18.47
N VAL A 399 22.64 23.75 19.80
CA VAL A 399 21.51 23.89 20.74
C VAL A 399 20.90 25.27 20.61
N VAL A 400 21.71 26.34 20.59
CA VAL A 400 21.23 27.70 20.41
C VAL A 400 20.55 27.86 19.04
N ALA A 401 21.19 27.40 17.97
CA ALA A 401 20.63 27.46 16.62
C ALA A 401 19.34 26.66 16.49
N GLY A 402 19.27 25.48 17.12
CA GLY A 402 18.08 24.64 17.16
C GLY A 402 16.92 25.29 17.92
N LEU A 403 17.19 25.90 19.08
CA LEU A 403 16.20 26.67 19.83
C LEU A 403 15.72 27.89 19.05
N VAL A 404 16.63 28.62 18.40
CA VAL A 404 16.27 29.76 17.55
C VAL A 404 15.41 29.31 16.38
N PHE A 405 15.78 28.20 15.73
CA PHE A 405 15.00 27.62 14.64
C PHE A 405 13.61 27.20 15.10
N LEU A 406 13.50 26.49 16.23
CA LEU A 406 12.22 26.05 16.81
C LEU A 406 11.31 27.21 17.20
N LEU A 407 11.86 28.27 17.81
CA LEU A 407 11.06 29.35 18.40
C LEU A 407 10.75 30.50 17.42
N PHE A 408 11.58 30.72 16.40
CA PHE A 408 11.51 31.94 15.57
C PHE A 408 11.37 31.68 14.06
N THR A 409 11.18 30.43 13.63
CA THR A 409 10.94 30.14 12.20
C THR A 409 9.55 29.54 11.97
N PRO A 410 8.93 29.79 10.80
CA PRO A 410 7.68 29.13 10.42
C PRO A 410 7.79 27.61 10.44
N VAL A 411 8.97 27.06 10.12
CA VAL A 411 9.23 25.62 10.18
C VAL A 411 9.30 25.12 11.61
N GLY A 412 9.84 25.91 12.54
CA GLY A 412 9.79 25.63 13.98
C GLY A 412 8.36 25.49 14.50
N ASN A 413 7.47 26.41 14.11
CA ASN A 413 6.04 26.32 14.43
C ASN A 413 5.37 25.08 13.81
N LEU A 414 5.71 24.72 12.57
CA LEU A 414 5.22 23.49 11.94
C LEU A 414 5.67 22.23 12.71
N LEU A 415 6.92 22.18 13.18
CA LEU A 415 7.43 21.06 13.98
C LEU A 415 6.75 20.96 15.35
N LEU A 416 6.49 22.09 16.01
CA LEU A 416 5.79 22.13 17.30
C LEU A 416 4.32 21.67 17.18
N ASN A 417 3.67 21.96 16.05
CA ASN A 417 2.30 21.53 15.76
C ASN A 417 2.22 20.16 15.06
N TYR A 418 3.35 19.54 14.75
CA TYR A 418 3.41 18.24 14.06
C TYR A 418 2.70 17.10 14.82
N PRO A 419 2.74 17.01 16.16
CA PRO A 419 1.93 16.04 16.90
C PRO A 419 0.44 16.16 16.63
N SER A 420 -0.08 17.38 16.55
CA SER A 420 -1.49 17.65 16.21
C SER A 420 -1.80 17.29 14.74
N ALA A 421 -0.81 17.34 13.84
CA ALA A 421 -0.95 16.84 12.47
C ALA A 421 -0.96 15.30 12.41
N LEU A 422 -0.19 14.63 13.27
CA LEU A 422 -0.16 13.16 13.38
C LEU A 422 -1.44 12.59 13.98
N THR A 423 -2.06 13.28 14.95
CA THR A 423 -3.40 12.91 15.45
C THR A 423 -4.46 13.04 14.36
N GLY A 424 -4.38 14.09 13.54
CA GLY A 424 -5.23 14.27 12.36
C GLY A 424 -5.03 13.19 11.27
N PHE A 425 -3.83 12.60 11.17
CA PHE A 425 -3.60 11.47 10.26
C PHE A 425 -4.27 10.18 10.73
N ALA A 426 -4.34 9.96 12.04
CA ALA A 426 -5.03 8.82 12.64
C ALA A 426 -6.57 8.93 12.55
N THR A 427 -7.09 10.11 12.20
CA THR A 427 -8.52 10.34 11.96
C THR A 427 -8.80 10.55 10.47
N THR A 428 -10.05 10.31 10.07
CA THR A 428 -10.52 10.49 8.69
C THR A 428 -10.95 11.94 8.48
N GLY A 429 -10.38 12.62 7.48
CA GLY A 429 -10.61 14.05 7.23
C GLY A 429 -11.86 14.40 6.43
N SER A 430 -12.66 13.43 5.98
CA SER A 430 -13.88 13.68 5.21
C SER A 430 -14.94 12.58 5.41
N PRO A 431 -16.23 12.85 5.12
CA PRO A 431 -17.27 11.83 5.12
C PRO A 431 -16.95 10.65 4.18
N LEU A 432 -16.41 10.92 2.99
CA LEU A 432 -16.01 9.88 2.03
C LEU A 432 -14.92 8.98 2.59
N SER A 433 -13.93 9.54 3.29
CA SER A 433 -12.89 8.75 3.93
C SER A 433 -13.43 7.83 5.04
N LYS A 434 -14.54 8.18 5.70
CA LYS A 434 -15.21 7.30 6.69
C LYS A 434 -15.91 6.10 6.04
N THR A 435 -16.26 6.19 4.75
CA THR A 435 -16.93 5.09 4.03
C THR A 435 -15.96 4.11 3.38
N ILE A 436 -14.67 4.46 3.29
CA ILE A 436 -13.63 3.60 2.72
C ILE A 436 -13.14 2.63 3.79
N GLN A 437 -13.36 1.34 3.59
CA GLN A 437 -12.98 0.29 4.54
C GLN A 437 -11.48 0.33 4.90
N GLU A 438 -10.61 0.62 3.93
CA GLU A 438 -9.16 0.66 4.10
C GLU A 438 -8.64 1.81 4.98
N GLU A 439 -9.46 2.83 5.23
CA GLU A 439 -9.12 3.96 6.11
C GLU A 439 -9.34 3.62 7.60
N GLY A 440 -9.99 2.48 7.89
CA GLY A 440 -10.15 1.96 9.25
C GLY A 440 -8.84 1.44 9.85
N ALA A 441 -8.80 1.34 11.18
CA ALA A 441 -7.65 0.82 11.91
C ALA A 441 -7.51 -0.70 11.77
N SER A 442 -6.27 -1.20 11.87
CA SER A 442 -5.98 -2.62 11.86
C SER A 442 -6.40 -3.27 13.18
N SER A 443 -7.14 -4.39 13.11
CA SER A 443 -7.55 -5.17 14.28
C SER A 443 -6.64 -6.37 14.50
N GLN A 444 -6.60 -6.85 15.75
CA GLN A 444 -5.82 -8.05 16.11
C GLN A 444 -6.31 -9.31 15.38
N GLU A 445 -7.58 -9.37 15.01
CA GLU A 445 -8.20 -10.48 14.25
C GLU A 445 -7.55 -10.67 12.87
N LEU A 446 -7.04 -9.60 12.26
CA LEU A 446 -6.41 -9.63 10.95
C LEU A 446 -4.94 -10.06 10.98
N PHE A 447 -4.31 -10.15 12.15
CA PHE A 447 -2.86 -10.36 12.23
C PHE A 447 -2.44 -11.75 11.72
N ASP A 448 -3.19 -12.82 12.00
CA ASP A 448 -2.82 -14.15 11.51
C ASP A 448 -2.97 -14.27 9.99
N SER A 449 -4.08 -13.78 9.43
CA SER A 449 -4.35 -13.82 7.98
C SER A 449 -3.45 -12.88 7.16
N SER A 450 -2.84 -11.87 7.80
CA SER A 450 -1.98 -10.87 7.14
C SER A 450 -0.49 -11.11 7.38
N TYR A 451 -0.11 -11.54 8.58
CA TYR A 451 1.29 -11.60 9.00
C TYR A 451 1.74 -12.99 9.43
N GLY A 452 0.82 -13.95 9.56
CA GLY A 452 1.10 -15.29 10.07
C GLY A 452 1.75 -15.22 11.45
N VAL A 453 2.94 -15.81 11.60
CA VAL A 453 3.67 -15.84 12.88
C VAL A 453 4.23 -14.47 13.34
N LEU A 454 4.14 -13.42 12.50
CA LEU A 454 4.70 -12.10 12.79
C LEU A 454 3.68 -11.18 13.48
N ASN A 455 3.33 -11.49 14.74
CA ASN A 455 2.48 -10.61 15.53
C ASN A 455 3.17 -9.24 15.76
N PRO A 456 2.62 -8.11 15.26
CA PRO A 456 3.33 -6.83 15.26
C PRO A 456 3.66 -6.30 16.67
N PRO A 457 2.70 -6.19 17.62
CA PRO A 457 3.01 -5.73 18.98
C PRO A 457 4.08 -6.59 19.67
N PHE A 458 3.96 -7.92 19.56
CA PHE A 458 4.92 -8.84 20.17
C PHE A 458 6.32 -8.71 19.56
N LEU A 459 6.43 -8.60 18.24
CA LEU A 459 7.71 -8.49 17.55
C LEU A 459 8.40 -7.15 17.87
N MET A 460 7.66 -6.05 17.94
CA MET A 460 8.17 -4.74 18.36
C MET A 460 8.68 -4.77 19.81
N PHE A 461 7.92 -5.38 20.72
CA PHE A 461 8.32 -5.55 22.12
C PHE A 461 9.61 -6.36 22.24
N LEU A 462 9.70 -7.52 21.60
CA LEU A 462 10.90 -8.37 21.62
C LEU A 462 12.12 -7.66 21.02
N THR A 463 11.93 -6.94 19.92
CA THR A 463 13.00 -6.17 19.27
C THR A 463 13.50 -5.06 20.20
N THR A 464 12.58 -4.33 20.83
CA THR A 464 12.91 -3.27 21.81
C THR A 464 13.70 -3.83 22.99
N LEU A 465 13.27 -4.98 23.53
CA LEU A 465 13.95 -5.64 24.64
C LEU A 465 15.35 -6.12 24.24
N ALA A 466 15.50 -6.78 23.10
CA ALA A 466 16.79 -7.27 22.60
C ALA A 466 17.80 -6.13 22.42
N ILE A 467 17.39 -5.03 21.77
CA ILE A 467 18.26 -3.86 21.55
C ILE A 467 18.59 -3.18 22.90
N SER A 468 17.62 -3.09 23.81
CA SER A 468 17.84 -2.50 25.14
C SER A 468 18.83 -3.29 25.98
N LEU A 469 18.73 -4.63 25.98
CA LEU A 469 19.70 -5.49 26.66
C LEU A 469 21.09 -5.35 26.03
N ASN A 470 21.17 -5.22 24.71
CA ASN A 470 22.43 -5.01 24.01
C ASN A 470 23.07 -3.66 24.41
N ALA A 471 22.26 -2.59 24.51
CA ALA A 471 22.71 -1.29 24.99
C ALA A 471 23.21 -1.33 26.44
N PHE A 472 22.57 -2.12 27.31
CA PHE A 472 23.03 -2.37 28.67
C PHE A 472 24.42 -3.00 28.69
N PHE A 473 24.65 -4.07 27.92
CA PHE A 473 25.97 -4.71 27.86
C PHE A 473 27.03 -3.80 27.23
N ALA A 474 26.68 -2.97 26.23
CA ALA A 474 27.59 -1.98 25.67
C ALA A 474 28.08 -0.97 26.74
N LEU A 475 27.19 -0.50 27.62
CA LEU A 475 27.55 0.36 28.75
C LEU A 475 28.40 -0.37 29.79
N TRP A 476 28.04 -1.61 30.13
CA TRP A 476 28.78 -2.40 31.10
C TRP A 476 30.20 -2.75 30.61
N ASN A 477 30.35 -3.01 29.30
CA ASN A 477 31.65 -3.23 28.66
C ASN A 477 32.56 -2.01 28.75
N LYS A 478 31.99 -0.80 28.80
CA LYS A 478 32.72 0.46 29.06
C LYS A 478 32.73 0.89 30.53
N ASN A 479 32.51 -0.05 31.47
CA ASN A 479 32.52 0.17 32.92
C ASN A 479 31.50 1.20 33.44
N LYS A 480 30.38 1.38 32.72
CA LYS A 480 29.27 2.28 33.08
C LYS A 480 28.06 1.52 33.61
N LEU A 481 28.26 0.56 34.51
CA LEU A 481 27.21 -0.34 35.00
C LEU A 481 26.01 0.43 35.59
N ASN A 482 26.24 1.45 36.43
CA ASN A 482 25.16 2.22 37.06
C ASN A 482 24.24 2.88 36.02
N TYR A 483 24.82 3.47 34.96
CA TYR A 483 24.05 4.04 33.84
C TYR A 483 23.26 2.95 33.11
N GLY A 484 23.86 1.77 32.94
CA GLY A 484 23.17 0.61 32.36
C GLY A 484 21.98 0.14 33.20
N LEU A 485 22.13 0.04 34.52
CA LEU A 485 21.05 -0.36 35.43
C LEU A 485 19.91 0.66 35.45
N VAL A 486 20.23 1.97 35.48
CA VAL A 486 19.23 3.04 35.36
C VAL A 486 18.51 2.95 34.02
N PHE A 487 19.24 2.74 32.92
CA PHE A 487 18.63 2.56 31.61
C PHE A 487 17.67 1.36 31.58
N LEU A 488 18.06 0.20 32.11
CA LEU A 488 17.17 -0.97 32.19
C LEU A 488 15.96 -0.73 33.09
N ALA A 489 16.11 0.01 34.19
CA ALA A 489 14.97 0.37 35.04
C ALA A 489 13.96 1.25 34.29
N ILE A 490 14.44 2.22 33.50
CA ILE A 490 13.59 3.05 32.63
C ILE A 490 12.89 2.17 31.58
N VAL A 491 13.63 1.28 30.90
CA VAL A 491 13.04 0.36 29.92
C VAL A 491 11.94 -0.49 30.58
N ALA A 492 12.24 -1.12 31.72
CA ALA A 492 11.27 -1.96 32.41
C ALA A 492 10.03 -1.19 32.87
N LEU A 493 10.21 0.04 33.36
CA LEU A 493 9.13 0.94 33.74
C LEU A 493 8.19 1.20 32.55
N PHE A 494 8.73 1.66 31.42
CA PHE A 494 7.92 2.00 30.24
C PHE A 494 7.40 0.81 29.44
N THR A 495 8.02 -0.39 29.54
CA THR A 495 7.53 -1.56 28.80
C THR A 495 6.58 -2.44 29.61
N PHE A 496 6.80 -2.64 30.92
CA PHE A 496 5.99 -3.55 31.75
C PHE A 496 4.93 -2.84 32.58
N PHE A 497 5.12 -1.55 32.89
CA PHE A 497 4.16 -0.74 33.66
C PHE A 497 3.47 0.32 32.80
N ASN A 498 3.45 0.12 31.47
CA ASN A 498 2.93 1.10 30.52
C ASN A 498 1.50 1.53 30.86
N SER A 499 0.58 0.59 31.08
CA SER A 499 -0.83 0.90 31.38
C SER A 499 -1.02 1.75 32.64
N ALA A 500 -0.17 1.57 33.65
CA ALA A 500 -0.19 2.38 34.87
C ALA A 500 0.32 3.80 34.58
N ILE A 501 1.40 3.92 33.79
CA ILE A 501 1.95 5.22 33.36
C ILE A 501 0.91 5.97 32.52
N ASP A 502 0.29 5.30 31.56
CA ASP A 502 -0.77 5.82 30.71
C ASP A 502 -1.93 6.39 31.52
N SER A 503 -2.37 5.64 32.53
CA SER A 503 -3.44 6.06 33.45
C SER A 503 -3.05 7.31 34.23
N ILE A 504 -1.80 7.38 34.72
CA ILE A 504 -1.28 8.55 35.44
C ILE A 504 -1.15 9.76 34.51
N LEU A 505 -0.57 9.58 33.33
CA LEU A 505 -0.37 10.66 32.36
C LEU A 505 -1.69 11.26 31.89
N LYS A 506 -2.72 10.43 31.63
CA LYS A 506 -4.07 10.92 31.33
C LYS A 506 -4.69 11.67 32.49
N ALA A 507 -4.48 11.22 33.73
CA ALA A 507 -5.04 11.88 34.91
C ALA A 507 -4.37 13.24 35.19
N VAL A 508 -3.05 13.35 34.95
CA VAL A 508 -2.29 14.58 35.23
C VAL A 508 -2.38 15.59 34.08
N PHE A 509 -2.43 15.13 32.83
CA PHE A 509 -2.41 15.98 31.63
C PHE A 509 -3.54 15.65 30.64
N PRO A 510 -4.82 15.73 31.04
CA PRO A 510 -5.94 15.32 30.20
C PRO A 510 -6.13 16.17 28.93
N SER A 511 -5.60 17.40 28.92
CA SER A 511 -5.79 18.39 27.85
C SER A 511 -4.55 18.61 26.97
N VAL A 512 -3.52 17.76 27.07
CA VAL A 512 -2.30 17.90 26.25
C VAL A 512 -2.33 16.87 25.13
N ASP A 513 -2.64 17.31 23.90
CA ASP A 513 -2.82 16.43 22.72
C ASP A 513 -1.63 15.48 22.49
N LEU A 514 -0.40 15.98 22.67
CA LEU A 514 0.81 15.17 22.53
C LEU A 514 0.86 14.02 23.57
N ILE A 515 0.42 14.27 24.79
CA ILE A 515 0.41 13.25 25.85
C ILE A 515 -0.69 12.23 25.57
N THR A 516 -1.89 12.69 25.22
CA THR A 516 -3.00 11.83 24.81
C THR A 516 -2.64 10.95 23.61
N PHE A 517 -1.89 11.49 22.64
CA PHE A 517 -1.38 10.76 21.49
C PHE A 517 -0.38 9.66 21.88
N ILE A 518 0.68 10.00 22.63
CA ILE A 518 1.72 9.03 23.02
C ILE A 518 1.11 7.90 23.85
N VAL A 519 0.26 8.25 24.81
CA VAL A 519 -0.41 7.30 25.70
C VAL A 519 -1.39 6.38 24.96
N SER A 520 -1.94 6.82 23.82
CA SER A 520 -2.86 6.00 23.03
C SER A 520 -2.13 5.12 22.00
N ASN A 521 -0.79 5.21 21.92
CA ASN A 521 0.02 4.56 20.88
C ASN A 521 1.38 4.07 21.39
N ASP A 522 1.39 2.84 21.95
CA ASP A 522 2.59 2.17 22.50
C ASP A 522 3.80 2.11 21.54
N VAL A 523 3.55 2.15 20.24
CA VAL A 523 4.57 2.16 19.19
C VAL A 523 5.60 3.28 19.41
N PHE A 524 5.18 4.47 19.86
CA PHE A 524 6.09 5.60 20.08
C PHE A 524 6.99 5.42 21.31
N ILE A 525 6.49 4.71 22.32
CA ILE A 525 7.27 4.35 23.51
C ILE A 525 8.38 3.38 23.08
N TYR A 526 8.03 2.33 22.33
CA TYR A 526 9.00 1.38 21.81
C TYR A 526 10.00 2.02 20.83
N LEU A 527 9.54 2.94 19.97
CA LEU A 527 10.41 3.73 19.09
C LEU A 527 11.41 4.56 19.91
N GLY A 528 10.94 5.31 20.91
CA GLY A 528 11.79 6.17 21.75
C GLY A 528 12.86 5.37 22.49
N ILE A 529 12.46 4.26 23.13
CA ILE A 529 13.37 3.35 23.82
C ILE A 529 14.38 2.74 22.85
N SER A 530 13.91 2.20 21.72
CA SER A 530 14.78 1.54 20.74
C SER A 530 15.75 2.50 20.08
N LEU A 531 15.32 3.73 19.79
CA LEU A 531 16.19 4.78 19.26
C LEU A 531 17.26 5.17 20.27
N LEU A 532 16.89 5.39 21.54
CA LEU A 532 17.85 5.68 22.60
C LEU A 532 18.85 4.52 22.78
N ALA A 533 18.37 3.28 22.79
CA ALA A 533 19.21 2.09 22.88
C ALA A 533 20.18 2.00 21.69
N ALA A 534 19.70 2.22 20.46
CA ALA A 534 20.53 2.25 19.26
C ALA A 534 21.61 3.34 19.33
N LEU A 535 21.28 4.54 19.82
CA LEU A 535 22.23 5.63 20.02
C LEU A 535 23.29 5.27 21.07
N ILE A 536 22.91 4.62 22.18
CA ILE A 536 23.84 4.15 23.21
C ILE A 536 24.81 3.13 22.60
N ILE A 537 24.32 2.13 21.87
CA ILE A 537 25.15 1.11 21.22
C ILE A 537 26.11 1.79 20.22
N LEU A 538 25.58 2.62 19.33
CA LEU A 538 26.38 3.33 18.34
C LEU A 538 27.37 4.32 18.95
N TYR A 539 27.14 4.81 20.17
CA TYR A 539 28.11 5.65 20.86
C TYR A 539 29.23 4.81 21.53
N TYR A 540 28.86 3.75 22.25
CA TYR A 540 29.77 3.04 23.15
C TYR A 540 30.42 1.77 22.59
N SER A 541 29.78 1.08 21.63
CA SER A 541 30.34 -0.11 21.00
C SER A 541 31.55 0.22 20.12
N GLU A 542 32.51 -0.70 20.07
CA GLU A 542 33.72 -0.54 19.25
C GLU A 542 33.41 -0.68 17.77
N GLU A 543 32.63 -1.70 17.41
CA GLU A 543 32.10 -1.85 16.06
C GLU A 543 30.76 -1.11 15.94
N LYS A 544 30.70 -0.12 15.04
CA LYS A 544 29.50 0.68 14.80
C LYS A 544 28.53 -0.06 13.89
N ARG A 545 27.49 -0.63 14.47
CA ARG A 545 26.43 -1.36 13.73
C ARG A 545 25.28 -0.44 13.32
N TYR A 546 25.47 0.32 12.24
CA TYR A 546 24.42 1.22 11.72
C TYR A 546 23.14 0.51 11.25
N ALA A 547 23.20 -0.81 11.05
CA ALA A 547 22.04 -1.68 10.85
C ALA A 547 20.91 -1.41 11.86
N LEU A 548 21.26 -1.26 13.15
CA LEU A 548 20.31 -0.96 14.23
C LEU A 548 19.44 0.26 13.95
N LEU A 549 20.06 1.34 13.51
CA LEU A 549 19.38 2.59 13.24
C LEU A 549 18.41 2.43 12.07
N TRP A 550 18.80 1.70 11.02
CA TRP A 550 17.87 1.35 9.94
C TRP A 550 16.69 0.53 10.44
N GLY A 551 16.92 -0.48 11.28
CA GLY A 551 15.85 -1.31 11.84
C GLY A 551 14.84 -0.51 12.64
N VAL A 552 15.32 0.37 13.53
CA VAL A 552 14.44 1.24 14.32
C VAL A 552 13.64 2.19 13.42
N LEU A 553 14.27 2.82 12.43
CA LEU A 553 13.62 3.80 11.57
C LEU A 553 12.68 3.19 10.53
N ILE A 554 12.90 1.93 10.12
CA ILE A 554 12.02 1.22 9.20
C ILE A 554 10.84 0.60 9.95
N VAL A 555 11.07 -0.04 11.11
CA VAL A 555 10.06 -0.88 11.75
C VAL A 555 9.00 -0.07 12.48
N PHE A 556 9.40 0.79 13.42
CA PHE A 556 8.43 1.41 14.33
C PHE A 556 7.55 2.48 13.66
N PRO A 557 8.09 3.43 12.84
CA PRO A 557 7.24 4.40 12.16
C PRO A 557 6.24 3.74 11.21
N VAL A 558 6.66 2.71 10.48
CA VAL A 558 5.77 1.97 9.57
C VAL A 558 4.76 1.12 10.34
N ALA A 559 5.12 0.60 11.52
CA ALA A 559 4.18 -0.09 12.40
C ALA A 559 3.09 0.83 12.93
N PHE A 560 3.40 2.08 13.30
CA PHE A 560 2.37 3.04 13.66
C PHE A 560 1.37 3.22 12.51
N ILE A 561 1.87 3.53 11.31
CA ILE A 561 1.02 3.78 10.14
C ILE A 561 0.16 2.56 9.78
N GLY A 562 0.76 1.37 9.73
CA GLY A 562 0.05 0.14 9.35
C GLY A 562 -0.87 -0.42 10.43
N LEU A 563 -0.67 -0.07 11.70
CA LEU A 563 -1.63 -0.37 12.77
C LEU A 563 -2.79 0.64 12.77
N SER A 564 -2.51 1.91 12.43
CA SER A 564 -3.54 2.95 12.38
C SER A 564 -4.46 2.87 11.16
N LYS A 565 -3.99 2.33 10.02
CA LYS A 565 -4.78 2.23 8.78
C LYS A 565 -4.53 0.94 8.00
N LEU A 566 -5.62 0.25 7.64
CA LEU A 566 -5.59 -1.01 6.87
C LEU A 566 -4.92 -0.86 5.50
N LYS A 567 -5.04 0.31 4.85
CA LYS A 567 -4.38 0.59 3.56
C LYS A 567 -2.86 0.36 3.59
N PHE A 568 -2.21 0.52 4.74
CA PHE A 568 -0.75 0.38 4.89
C PHE A 568 -0.33 -0.98 5.47
N ILE A 569 -1.23 -1.96 5.51
CA ILE A 569 -0.97 -3.31 6.03
C ILE A 569 0.15 -4.03 5.26
N VAL A 570 0.30 -3.75 3.96
CA VAL A 570 1.38 -4.31 3.12
C VAL A 570 2.74 -3.71 3.46
N HIS A 571 2.81 -2.41 3.80
CA HIS A 571 4.03 -1.75 4.26
C HIS A 571 4.45 -2.31 5.61
N LEU A 572 3.49 -2.54 6.51
CA LEU A 572 3.75 -3.17 7.80
C LEU A 572 4.25 -4.61 7.63
N ALA A 573 3.65 -5.40 6.74
CA ALA A 573 4.14 -6.74 6.43
C ALA A 573 5.62 -6.70 5.98
N ALA A 574 5.98 -5.80 5.06
CA ALA A 574 7.36 -5.60 4.64
C ALA A 574 8.28 -5.22 5.81
N ALA A 575 7.86 -4.28 6.66
CA ALA A 575 8.63 -3.85 7.83
C ALA A 575 8.83 -4.98 8.86
N LEU A 576 7.82 -5.85 9.08
CA LEU A 576 7.93 -6.98 10.00
C LEU A 576 8.92 -8.05 9.51
N THR A 577 8.97 -8.33 8.21
CA THR A 577 10.00 -9.26 7.67
C THR A 577 11.42 -8.74 7.92
N ILE A 578 11.61 -7.42 7.85
CA ILE A 578 12.85 -6.75 8.19
C ILE A 578 13.10 -6.78 9.71
N ALA A 579 12.07 -6.57 10.54
CA ALA A 579 12.17 -6.64 11.99
C ALA A 579 12.70 -8.00 12.49
N VAL A 580 12.29 -9.11 11.88
CA VAL A 580 12.82 -10.45 12.23
C VAL A 580 14.33 -10.55 12.00
N GLY A 581 14.81 -10.07 10.84
CA GLY A 581 16.23 -10.07 10.53
C GLY A 581 17.03 -9.27 11.55
N PHE A 582 16.50 -8.10 11.96
CA PHE A 582 17.10 -7.28 13.00
C PHE A 582 17.07 -7.94 14.37
N LEU A 583 15.93 -8.50 14.79
CA LEU A 583 15.81 -9.20 16.06
C LEU A 583 16.84 -10.33 16.15
N ILE A 584 16.96 -11.17 15.12
CA ILE A 584 17.94 -12.27 15.09
C ILE A 584 19.36 -11.72 15.15
N GLY A 585 19.68 -10.70 14.34
CA GLY A 585 21.00 -10.07 14.33
C GLY A 585 21.39 -9.46 15.67
N GLU A 586 20.45 -8.80 16.35
CA GLU A 586 20.68 -8.15 17.63
C GLU A 586 20.71 -9.12 18.81
N LEU A 587 19.94 -10.20 18.77
CA LEU A 587 20.09 -11.30 19.72
C LEU A 587 21.48 -11.94 19.60
N MET A 588 21.97 -12.17 18.38
CA MET A 588 23.31 -12.69 18.19
C MET A 588 24.39 -11.74 18.74
N ALA A 589 24.26 -10.44 18.43
CA ALA A 589 25.14 -9.41 18.96
C ALA A 589 25.11 -9.34 20.49
N LEU A 590 23.92 -9.36 21.09
CA LEU A 590 23.71 -9.38 22.54
C LEU A 590 24.46 -10.54 23.19
N PHE A 591 24.32 -11.76 22.65
CA PHE A 591 25.02 -12.93 23.20
C PHE A 591 26.54 -12.82 23.08
N THR A 592 27.05 -12.23 22.00
CA THR A 592 28.49 -11.93 21.87
C THR A 592 28.96 -10.95 22.95
N GLU A 593 28.26 -9.82 23.12
CA GLU A 593 28.62 -8.80 24.10
C GLU A 593 28.54 -9.31 25.55
N ALA A 594 27.49 -10.09 25.85
CA ALA A 594 27.31 -10.72 27.15
C ALA A 594 28.42 -11.73 27.47
N ASN A 595 28.79 -12.57 26.49
CA ASN A 595 29.86 -13.54 26.66
C ASN A 595 31.22 -12.87 26.89
N ASN A 596 31.52 -11.81 26.13
CA ASN A 596 32.75 -11.02 26.29
C ASN A 596 32.89 -10.46 27.72
N LYS A 597 31.78 -10.04 28.34
CA LYS A 597 31.79 -9.45 29.69
C LYS A 597 31.82 -10.50 30.80
N LEU A 598 30.89 -11.44 30.74
CA LEU A 598 30.61 -12.34 31.84
C LEU A 598 31.58 -13.53 31.88
N LYS A 599 32.26 -13.85 30.76
CA LYS A 599 33.22 -14.96 30.63
C LYS A 599 32.69 -16.30 31.18
N VAL A 600 31.37 -16.50 31.18
CA VAL A 600 30.70 -17.58 31.93
C VAL A 600 31.09 -18.96 31.41
N LEU A 601 31.40 -19.09 30.11
CA LEU A 601 31.54 -20.38 29.45
C LEU A 601 32.67 -20.35 28.40
N GLY A 602 33.24 -21.53 28.09
CA GLY A 602 34.31 -21.66 27.10
C GLY A 602 33.94 -21.00 25.76
N GLU A 603 34.82 -20.14 25.25
CA GLU A 603 34.57 -19.07 24.25
C GLU A 603 33.79 -19.45 22.98
N LYS A 604 33.69 -20.74 22.62
CA LYS A 604 33.15 -21.18 21.32
C LYS A 604 31.93 -22.07 21.39
N ALA A 605 31.68 -22.81 22.47
CA ALA A 605 30.68 -23.88 22.46
C ALA A 605 29.24 -23.33 22.61
N LEU A 606 28.95 -22.61 23.70
CA LEU A 606 27.59 -22.11 23.97
C LEU A 606 27.14 -21.08 22.92
N THR A 607 28.00 -20.15 22.52
CA THR A 607 27.68 -19.13 21.50
C THR A 607 27.30 -19.79 20.18
N THR A 608 27.98 -20.87 19.80
CA THR A 608 27.64 -21.66 18.61
C THR A 608 26.29 -22.36 18.76
N TYR A 609 26.00 -22.97 19.92
CA TYR A 609 24.72 -23.64 20.17
C TYR A 609 23.54 -22.65 20.22
N LEU A 610 23.68 -21.51 20.91
CA LEU A 610 22.66 -20.46 20.95
C LEU A 610 22.42 -19.85 19.57
N PHE A 611 23.48 -19.59 18.81
CA PHE A 611 23.34 -19.12 17.43
C PHE A 611 22.65 -20.17 16.55
N GLY A 612 23.01 -21.45 16.71
CA GLY A 612 22.32 -22.56 16.07
C GLY A 612 20.82 -22.57 16.40
N LEU A 613 20.47 -22.42 17.68
CA LEU A 613 19.08 -22.40 18.15
C LEU A 613 18.30 -21.21 17.58
N ILE A 614 18.84 -19.98 17.62
CA ILE A 614 18.17 -18.80 17.09
C ILE A 614 17.95 -18.95 15.57
N LEU A 615 18.94 -19.46 14.85
CA LEU A 615 18.81 -19.72 13.41
C LEU A 615 17.78 -20.82 13.13
N LEU A 616 17.68 -21.85 13.97
CA LEU A 616 16.66 -22.89 13.88
C LEU A 616 15.26 -22.34 14.16
N ILE A 617 15.10 -21.48 15.17
CA ILE A 617 13.82 -20.80 15.46
C ILE A 617 13.42 -19.93 14.27
N GLY A 618 14.36 -19.14 13.71
CA GLY A 618 14.11 -18.33 12.53
C GLY A 618 13.74 -19.17 11.31
N ALA A 619 14.43 -20.28 11.08
CA ALA A 619 14.11 -21.21 9.98
C ALA A 619 12.75 -21.89 10.18
N PHE A 620 12.42 -22.32 11.39
CA PHE A 620 11.11 -22.89 11.72
C PHE A 620 9.99 -21.87 11.51
N GLY A 621 10.19 -20.62 11.95
CA GLY A 621 9.24 -19.53 11.70
C GLY A 621 9.04 -19.28 10.19
N ALA A 622 10.10 -19.30 9.40
CA ALA A 622 10.00 -19.18 7.94
C ALA A 622 9.27 -20.37 7.29
N LEU A 623 9.48 -21.60 7.77
CA LEU A 623 8.73 -22.78 7.32
C LEU A 623 7.25 -22.71 7.70
N ALA A 624 6.94 -22.23 8.91
CA ALA A 624 5.56 -22.01 9.35
C ALA A 624 4.85 -20.99 8.44
N GLN A 625 5.55 -19.91 8.04
CA GLN A 625 5.02 -18.99 7.03
C GLN A 625 4.78 -19.69 5.69
N GLY A 626 5.71 -20.55 5.25
CA GLY A 626 5.54 -21.36 4.04
C GLY A 626 4.24 -22.18 4.03
N GLY A 627 3.82 -22.68 5.20
CA GLY A 627 2.55 -23.39 5.37
C GLY A 627 1.29 -22.52 5.20
N THR A 628 1.41 -21.19 5.21
CA THR A 628 0.28 -20.27 5.03
C THR A 628 0.03 -19.87 3.56
N VAL A 629 1.00 -20.15 2.66
CA VAL A 629 0.97 -19.69 1.27
C VAL A 629 -0.27 -20.18 0.52
N GLU A 630 -0.63 -21.45 0.66
CA GLU A 630 -1.81 -22.02 0.00
C GLU A 630 -3.09 -21.35 0.48
N ARG A 631 -3.24 -21.15 1.80
CA ARG A 631 -4.37 -20.43 2.40
C ARG A 631 -4.46 -19.01 1.84
N SER A 632 -3.35 -18.27 1.79
CA SER A 632 -3.32 -16.90 1.28
C SER A 632 -3.68 -16.81 -0.21
N MET A 633 -3.21 -17.74 -1.04
CA MET A 633 -3.60 -17.78 -2.46
C MET A 633 -5.06 -18.20 -2.64
N THR A 634 -5.58 -19.05 -1.76
CA THR A 634 -7.00 -19.45 -1.76
C THR A 634 -7.90 -18.29 -1.34
N GLU A 635 -7.53 -17.56 -0.29
CA GLU A 635 -8.21 -16.32 0.12
C GLU A 635 -8.30 -15.32 -1.03
N LEU A 636 -7.19 -15.08 -1.74
CA LEU A 636 -7.18 -14.21 -2.91
C LEU A 636 -8.04 -14.74 -4.07
N SER A 637 -8.15 -16.06 -4.22
CA SER A 637 -9.00 -16.65 -5.26
C SER A 637 -10.51 -16.45 -5.02
N TYR A 638 -10.93 -16.14 -3.79
CA TYR A 638 -12.32 -15.79 -3.50
C TYR A 638 -12.67 -14.36 -3.88
N SER A 639 -11.69 -13.48 -4.02
CA SER A 639 -11.89 -12.12 -4.54
C SER A 639 -11.77 -12.14 -6.07
N GLN A 640 -12.54 -12.94 -6.80
CA GLN A 640 -12.64 -12.86 -8.27
C GLN A 640 -13.83 -12.01 -8.68
N ILE A 641 -13.74 -11.33 -9.83
CA ILE A 641 -14.86 -10.59 -10.40
C ILE A 641 -16.00 -11.58 -10.69
N PRO A 642 -17.20 -11.38 -10.13
CA PRO A 642 -18.34 -12.23 -10.40
C PRO A 642 -18.66 -12.31 -11.90
N PRO A 643 -19.10 -13.46 -12.41
CA PRO A 643 -19.45 -13.62 -13.83
C PRO A 643 -20.49 -12.61 -14.34
N ASP A 644 -21.43 -12.20 -13.50
CA ASP A 644 -22.43 -11.17 -13.81
C ASP A 644 -21.78 -9.81 -14.15
N TRP A 645 -20.71 -9.43 -13.44
CA TRP A 645 -19.94 -8.21 -13.70
C TRP A 645 -19.17 -8.31 -15.01
N ILE A 646 -18.51 -9.45 -15.28
CA ILE A 646 -17.82 -9.69 -16.56
C ILE A 646 -18.81 -9.63 -17.73
N ALA A 647 -19.98 -10.25 -17.59
CA ALA A 647 -21.03 -10.22 -18.62
C ALA A 647 -21.55 -8.79 -18.87
N ALA A 648 -21.72 -8.00 -17.83
CA ALA A 648 -22.13 -6.60 -17.94
C ALA A 648 -21.07 -5.75 -18.64
N MET A 649 -19.78 -5.88 -18.29
CA MET A 649 -18.69 -5.15 -18.95
C MET A 649 -18.57 -5.53 -20.44
N ASN A 650 -18.72 -6.82 -20.77
CA ASN A 650 -18.75 -7.27 -22.16
C ASN A 650 -19.94 -6.66 -22.94
N TRP A 651 -21.12 -6.55 -22.32
CA TRP A 651 -22.27 -5.90 -22.94
C TRP A 651 -22.00 -4.40 -23.17
N ILE A 652 -21.44 -3.70 -22.17
CA ILE A 652 -21.05 -2.29 -22.29
C ILE A 652 -20.08 -2.11 -23.46
N GLU A 653 -19.08 -2.98 -23.57
CA GLU A 653 -18.06 -2.90 -24.61
C GLU A 653 -18.64 -3.11 -26.02
N THR A 654 -19.53 -4.09 -26.18
CA THR A 654 -20.01 -4.56 -27.49
C THR A 654 -21.29 -3.90 -27.96
N SER A 655 -22.15 -3.43 -27.04
CA SER A 655 -23.51 -2.98 -27.36
C SER A 655 -23.74 -1.48 -27.14
N ALA A 656 -23.10 -0.84 -26.16
CA ALA A 656 -23.30 0.59 -25.91
C ALA A 656 -22.60 1.47 -26.96
N PRO A 657 -23.11 2.67 -27.30
CA PRO A 657 -22.40 3.64 -28.17
C PRO A 657 -21.00 3.97 -27.65
N LYS A 658 -20.02 4.20 -28.54
CA LYS A 658 -18.59 4.36 -28.15
C LYS A 658 -18.32 5.56 -27.23
N ASP A 659 -19.12 6.59 -27.33
CA ASP A 659 -19.07 7.82 -26.54
C ASP A 659 -20.00 7.78 -25.30
N ALA A 660 -20.75 6.70 -25.11
CA ALA A 660 -21.68 6.55 -24.00
C ALA A 660 -20.99 6.72 -22.65
N ARG A 661 -21.67 7.45 -21.75
CA ARG A 661 -21.24 7.63 -20.37
C ARG A 661 -22.23 7.06 -19.37
N PHE A 662 -21.67 6.38 -18.38
CA PHE A 662 -22.40 5.67 -17.33
C PHE A 662 -22.26 6.41 -16.00
N ILE A 663 -23.38 6.65 -15.33
CA ILE A 663 -23.41 6.97 -13.90
C ILE A 663 -23.50 5.65 -13.12
N SER A 664 -22.67 5.51 -12.10
CA SER A 664 -22.62 4.35 -11.21
C SER A 664 -22.11 4.79 -9.85
N TRP A 665 -22.09 3.88 -8.87
CA TRP A 665 -21.24 4.09 -7.70
C TRP A 665 -19.76 4.16 -8.11
N TRP A 666 -18.96 4.88 -7.32
CA TRP A 666 -17.59 5.25 -7.69
C TRP A 666 -16.66 4.04 -7.84
N ASP A 667 -16.88 2.96 -7.09
CA ASP A 667 -16.08 1.73 -7.14
C ASP A 667 -15.86 1.20 -8.57
N TYR A 668 -16.85 1.32 -9.45
CA TYR A 668 -16.88 0.61 -10.73
C TYR A 668 -16.28 1.39 -11.91
N GLY A 669 -15.90 2.65 -11.71
CA GLY A 669 -15.43 3.52 -12.80
C GLY A 669 -14.22 2.98 -13.57
N HIS A 670 -13.28 2.32 -12.88
CA HIS A 670 -12.12 1.70 -13.52
C HIS A 670 -12.51 0.50 -14.39
N TRP A 671 -13.51 -0.29 -13.99
CA TRP A 671 -14.02 -1.39 -14.82
C TRP A 671 -14.76 -0.88 -16.05
N ILE A 672 -15.60 0.13 -15.90
CA ILE A 672 -16.35 0.74 -17.02
C ILE A 672 -15.37 1.30 -18.07
N THR A 673 -14.32 2.01 -17.63
CA THR A 673 -13.35 2.67 -18.53
C THR A 673 -12.34 1.73 -19.17
N PHE A 674 -11.95 0.67 -18.46
CA PHE A 674 -11.01 -0.31 -18.99
C PHE A 674 -11.74 -1.51 -19.63
N LEU A 675 -12.47 -2.32 -18.86
CA LEU A 675 -13.15 -3.52 -19.37
C LEU A 675 -14.31 -3.15 -20.30
N GLY A 676 -15.17 -2.21 -19.90
CA GLY A 676 -16.29 -1.75 -20.74
C GLY A 676 -15.86 -0.85 -21.91
N GLN A 677 -14.65 -0.30 -21.88
CA GLN A 677 -14.17 0.72 -22.81
C GLN A 677 -15.19 1.85 -23.06
N ARG A 678 -15.88 2.31 -22.02
CA ARG A 678 -16.83 3.44 -22.05
C ARG A 678 -16.53 4.46 -20.98
N LYS A 679 -17.16 5.63 -21.07
CA LYS A 679 -16.89 6.71 -20.12
C LYS A 679 -17.68 6.47 -18.83
N SER A 680 -17.11 6.88 -17.70
CA SER A 680 -17.77 6.88 -16.40
C SER A 680 -18.01 8.32 -15.92
N VAL A 681 -18.93 8.52 -14.99
CA VAL A 681 -19.06 9.78 -14.25
C VAL A 681 -18.07 9.80 -13.09
N LEU A 682 -18.01 8.73 -12.30
CA LEU A 682 -17.18 8.60 -11.10
C LEU A 682 -16.13 7.50 -11.26
N ASP A 683 -15.07 7.52 -10.45
CA ASP A 683 -14.11 6.41 -10.34
C ASP A 683 -13.51 6.26 -8.92
N PRO A 684 -12.80 5.16 -8.64
CA PRO A 684 -12.10 4.92 -7.37
C PRO A 684 -11.03 5.94 -7.00
N GLY A 685 -10.56 6.77 -7.94
CA GLY A 685 -9.63 7.85 -7.66
C GLY A 685 -10.21 8.92 -6.74
N ASN A 686 -11.54 9.04 -6.65
CA ASN A 686 -12.26 9.95 -5.76
C ASN A 686 -11.75 11.41 -5.79
N LEU A 687 -11.34 11.89 -6.98
CA LEU A 687 -10.71 13.21 -7.16
C LEU A 687 -11.65 14.38 -6.82
N TYR A 688 -12.96 14.19 -6.99
CA TYR A 688 -13.98 15.18 -6.70
C TYR A 688 -15.02 14.59 -5.72
N PRO A 689 -14.76 14.63 -4.41
CA PRO A 689 -15.66 14.05 -3.40
C PRO A 689 -17.11 14.56 -3.48
N GLY A 690 -17.30 15.81 -3.88
CA GLY A 690 -18.64 16.38 -4.08
C GLY A 690 -19.46 15.66 -5.15
N PHE A 691 -18.83 15.16 -6.23
CA PHE A 691 -19.56 14.37 -7.24
C PHE A 691 -20.00 13.01 -6.66
N ASN A 692 -19.19 12.38 -5.82
CA ASN A 692 -19.59 11.15 -5.13
C ASN A 692 -20.80 11.37 -4.23
N GLN A 693 -20.80 12.47 -3.46
CA GLN A 693 -21.92 12.83 -2.59
C GLN A 693 -23.17 13.22 -3.39
N GLY A 694 -23.01 13.94 -4.51
CA GLY A 694 -24.10 14.27 -5.42
C GLY A 694 -24.76 13.05 -6.06
N VAL A 695 -23.97 12.06 -6.52
CA VAL A 695 -24.53 10.79 -7.03
C VAL A 695 -25.17 9.97 -5.91
N ALA A 696 -24.58 9.95 -4.71
CA ALA A 696 -25.17 9.29 -3.55
C ALA A 696 -26.56 9.90 -3.21
N GLN A 697 -26.64 11.23 -3.19
CA GLN A 697 -27.90 11.96 -3.01
C GLN A 697 -28.93 11.56 -4.07
N ALA A 698 -28.53 11.57 -5.34
CA ALA A 698 -29.41 11.21 -6.46
C ALA A 698 -29.88 9.74 -6.43
N PHE A 699 -29.14 8.83 -5.79
CA PHE A 699 -29.54 7.42 -5.67
C PHE A 699 -30.39 7.14 -4.44
N VAL A 700 -30.18 7.87 -3.33
CA VAL A 700 -30.79 7.62 -2.02
C VAL A 700 -32.11 8.37 -1.82
N GLU A 701 -32.16 9.65 -2.19
CA GLU A 701 -33.31 10.51 -1.87
C GLU A 701 -33.72 11.46 -3.00
N GLY A 702 -32.85 11.73 -3.98
CA GLY A 702 -33.14 12.67 -5.05
C GLY A 702 -34.39 12.27 -5.86
N PRO A 703 -35.33 13.19 -6.14
CA PRO A 703 -36.43 12.89 -7.04
C PRO A 703 -35.90 12.57 -8.44
N ARG A 704 -36.74 11.94 -9.27
CA ARG A 704 -36.38 11.56 -10.65
C ARG A 704 -35.72 12.71 -11.43
N ASP A 705 -36.22 13.94 -11.31
CA ASP A 705 -35.70 15.08 -12.04
C ASP A 705 -34.31 15.53 -11.55
N GLU A 706 -33.98 15.28 -10.29
CA GLU A 706 -32.64 15.51 -9.76
C GLU A 706 -31.63 14.52 -10.37
N LEU A 707 -31.98 13.23 -10.42
CA LEU A 707 -31.16 12.21 -11.08
C LEU A 707 -30.92 12.55 -12.56
N VAL A 708 -31.98 12.99 -13.26
CA VAL A 708 -31.86 13.45 -14.66
C VAL A 708 -30.99 14.69 -14.78
N SER A 709 -31.07 15.63 -13.83
CA SER A 709 -30.20 16.81 -13.79
C SER A 709 -28.73 16.44 -13.63
N VAL A 710 -28.42 15.52 -12.70
CA VAL A 710 -27.06 15.00 -12.50
C VAL A 710 -26.56 14.29 -13.77
N MET A 711 -27.37 13.44 -14.39
CA MET A 711 -27.02 12.78 -15.65
C MET A 711 -26.75 13.79 -16.77
N THR A 712 -27.61 14.80 -16.91
CA THR A 712 -27.46 15.86 -17.92
C THR A 712 -26.20 16.68 -17.69
N LYS A 713 -25.91 17.05 -16.43
CA LYS A 713 -24.69 17.78 -16.04
C LYS A 713 -23.43 17.03 -16.43
N HIS A 714 -23.43 15.71 -16.32
CA HIS A 714 -22.27 14.88 -16.65
C HIS A 714 -22.31 14.31 -18.08
N ASP A 715 -23.30 14.67 -18.90
CA ASP A 715 -23.52 14.08 -20.23
C ASP A 715 -23.55 12.53 -20.18
N ALA A 716 -24.29 12.00 -19.20
CA ALA A 716 -24.49 10.57 -19.00
C ALA A 716 -25.84 10.12 -19.59
N GLN A 717 -25.82 9.02 -20.35
CA GLN A 717 -27.01 8.45 -20.97
C GLN A 717 -27.46 7.16 -20.28
N TYR A 718 -26.55 6.52 -19.53
CA TYR A 718 -26.79 5.22 -18.90
C TYR A 718 -26.56 5.27 -17.39
N ILE A 719 -27.32 4.46 -16.66
CA ILE A 719 -27.15 4.16 -15.23
C ILE A 719 -26.77 2.69 -15.10
N LEU A 720 -25.69 2.39 -14.38
CA LEU A 720 -25.33 1.04 -13.96
C LEU A 720 -25.59 0.88 -12.47
N LEU A 721 -26.43 -0.10 -12.12
CA LEU A 721 -26.79 -0.45 -10.75
C LEU A 721 -26.52 -1.93 -10.50
N ASP A 722 -26.16 -2.28 -9.26
CA ASP A 722 -25.84 -3.64 -8.87
C ASP A 722 -26.34 -4.00 -7.47
N ALA A 723 -26.37 -5.30 -7.19
CA ALA A 723 -26.78 -5.86 -5.90
C ALA A 723 -25.76 -5.59 -4.78
N ASP A 724 -24.47 -5.39 -5.08
CA ASP A 724 -23.45 -5.14 -4.06
C ASP A 724 -23.68 -3.80 -3.36
N LEU A 725 -24.37 -2.85 -4.01
CA LEU A 725 -24.83 -1.60 -3.39
C LEU A 725 -25.77 -1.81 -2.20
N ILE A 726 -26.45 -2.94 -2.08
CA ILE A 726 -27.27 -3.26 -0.90
C ILE A 726 -26.38 -3.35 0.34
N SER A 727 -25.23 -4.03 0.22
CA SER A 727 -24.26 -4.16 1.31
C SER A 727 -23.52 -2.84 1.61
N LYS A 728 -23.36 -2.00 0.59
CA LYS A 728 -22.72 -0.67 0.67
C LYS A 728 -23.71 0.46 0.96
N TRP A 729 -25.00 0.15 1.10
CA TRP A 729 -26.07 1.15 1.13
C TRP A 729 -25.89 2.18 2.25
N GLY A 730 -25.42 1.73 3.41
CA GLY A 730 -25.10 2.62 4.53
C GLY A 730 -24.09 3.72 4.17
N ALA A 731 -23.11 3.41 3.31
CA ALA A 731 -22.17 4.42 2.83
C ALA A 731 -22.85 5.46 1.92
N LEU A 732 -23.71 5.02 0.99
CA LEU A 732 -24.45 5.93 0.11
C LEU A 732 -25.33 6.88 0.92
N VAL A 733 -26.10 6.33 1.87
CA VAL A 733 -26.97 7.12 2.75
C VAL A 733 -26.17 8.09 3.61
N PHE A 734 -25.04 7.67 4.16
CA PHE A 734 -24.18 8.54 4.96
C PHE A 734 -23.60 9.70 4.12
N LEU A 735 -23.16 9.44 2.88
CA LEU A 735 -22.67 10.48 1.98
C LEU A 735 -23.74 11.45 1.53
N SER A 736 -24.94 10.93 1.23
CA SER A 736 -26.13 11.72 0.92
C SER A 736 -26.50 12.64 2.09
N GLY A 737 -26.61 12.10 3.30
CA GLY A 737 -26.98 12.88 4.48
C GLY A 737 -25.92 13.89 4.93
N SER A 738 -24.63 13.63 4.67
CA SER A 738 -23.53 14.56 4.97
C SER A 738 -23.26 15.59 3.88
N CYS A 739 -24.02 15.56 2.78
CA CYS A 739 -23.91 16.51 1.68
C CYS A 739 -24.68 17.81 1.96
N ASP A 740 -24.21 18.92 1.37
CA ASP A 740 -24.93 20.19 1.32
C ASP A 740 -24.70 20.89 -0.02
N SER A 741 -25.46 21.95 -0.27
CA SER A 741 -25.39 22.74 -1.51
C SER A 741 -24.03 23.37 -1.82
N GLN A 742 -23.12 23.46 -0.84
CA GLN A 742 -21.73 23.92 -1.07
C GLN A 742 -20.84 22.79 -1.59
N ILE A 743 -21.16 21.55 -1.25
CA ILE A 743 -20.48 20.33 -1.70
C ILE A 743 -20.92 19.93 -3.11
N ALA A 744 -22.23 19.89 -3.35
CA ALA A 744 -22.81 19.59 -4.65
C ALA A 744 -24.16 20.30 -4.83
N GLU A 745 -24.41 20.81 -6.03
CA GLU A 745 -25.60 21.63 -6.34
C GLU A 745 -26.93 20.90 -6.10
N ASN A 746 -26.97 19.58 -6.25
CA ASN A 746 -28.17 18.78 -6.06
C ASN A 746 -28.42 18.38 -4.61
N CYS A 747 -27.51 18.73 -3.69
CA CYS A 747 -27.67 18.46 -2.28
C CYS A 747 -28.52 19.52 -1.56
N PRO A 748 -29.14 19.19 -0.42
CA PRO A 748 -29.95 20.13 0.35
C PRO A 748 -29.14 21.34 0.83
N ALA A 749 -29.83 22.43 1.19
CA ALA A 749 -29.17 23.65 1.67
C ALA A 749 -28.31 23.40 2.93
N GLU A 750 -28.79 22.53 3.83
CA GLU A 750 -28.10 22.13 5.05
C GLU A 750 -27.96 20.61 5.13
N LYS A 751 -26.86 20.15 5.75
CA LYS A 751 -26.57 18.73 5.97
C LYS A 751 -27.64 18.11 6.86
N GLN A 752 -28.12 16.93 6.47
CA GLN A 752 -29.02 16.12 7.30
C GLN A 752 -28.26 15.37 8.42
N ILE A 753 -26.95 15.17 8.23
CA ILE A 753 -26.01 14.60 9.19
C ILE A 753 -24.92 15.65 9.48
N PRO A 754 -25.17 16.63 10.37
CA PRO A 754 -24.18 17.67 10.67
C PRO A 754 -22.97 17.13 11.43
N ASN A 755 -23.13 16.09 12.26
CA ASN A 755 -22.09 15.47 13.10
C ASN A 755 -21.48 14.21 12.46
N TRP A 756 -21.18 14.26 11.16
CA TRP A 756 -20.66 13.12 10.39
C TRP A 756 -19.34 12.56 10.96
N GLU A 757 -18.59 13.32 11.76
CA GLU A 757 -17.35 12.90 12.40
C GLU A 757 -17.56 11.67 13.32
N GLY A 758 -18.77 11.52 13.87
CA GLY A 758 -19.20 10.36 14.66
C GLY A 758 -19.25 9.05 13.87
N GLY A 759 -19.22 9.11 12.53
CA GLY A 759 -19.34 7.97 11.63
C GLY A 759 -20.79 7.60 11.33
N PRO A 760 -21.00 6.58 10.48
CA PRO A 760 -22.33 6.16 10.04
C PRO A 760 -23.12 5.42 11.13
N GLY A 761 -24.44 5.35 10.95
CA GLY A 761 -25.40 4.57 11.72
C GLY A 761 -25.96 5.26 12.97
N GLN A 762 -25.84 6.58 13.09
CA GLN A 762 -26.16 7.31 14.33
C GLN A 762 -27.29 8.33 14.17
N SER A 763 -27.72 8.65 12.95
CA SER A 763 -28.70 9.70 12.68
C SER A 763 -30.11 9.16 12.39
N LEU A 764 -31.12 10.00 12.66
CA LEU A 764 -32.49 9.74 12.23
C LEU A 764 -32.61 9.66 10.70
N TYR A 765 -31.81 10.47 9.99
CA TYR A 765 -31.73 10.44 8.53
C TYR A 765 -31.37 9.05 8.01
N GLU A 766 -30.33 8.44 8.59
CA GLU A 766 -29.91 7.09 8.23
C GLU A 766 -31.00 6.05 8.52
N ALA A 767 -31.64 6.14 9.69
CA ALA A 767 -32.74 5.23 10.04
C ALA A 767 -33.90 5.27 9.03
N GLN A 768 -34.25 6.45 8.50
CA GLN A 768 -35.32 6.62 7.50
C GLN A 768 -34.97 6.05 6.12
N HIS A 769 -33.68 5.96 5.80
CA HIS A 769 -33.17 5.55 4.48
C HIS A 769 -32.46 4.20 4.50
N TYR A 770 -32.43 3.46 5.61
CA TYR A 770 -31.81 2.13 5.66
C TYR A 770 -32.77 1.01 5.29
N PHE A 771 -32.27 0.02 4.55
CA PHE A 771 -32.95 -1.25 4.40
C PHE A 771 -33.12 -1.95 5.75
N GLU A 772 -34.21 -2.71 5.90
CA GLU A 772 -34.42 -3.58 7.05
C GLU A 772 -34.07 -5.02 6.67
N LEU A 773 -33.06 -5.59 7.32
CA LEU A 773 -32.71 -7.00 7.14
C LEU A 773 -33.35 -7.81 8.25
N PHE A 774 -34.12 -8.83 7.86
CA PHE A 774 -34.74 -9.80 8.74
C PHE A 774 -33.92 -11.09 8.78
N SER A 775 -33.32 -11.38 9.94
CA SER A 775 -32.56 -12.59 10.18
C SER A 775 -33.37 -13.62 10.97
N PRO A 776 -33.29 -14.94 10.67
CA PRO A 776 -33.98 -15.97 11.43
C PRO A 776 -33.63 -15.93 12.92
N ALA A 777 -34.63 -15.94 13.80
CA ALA A 777 -34.48 -15.85 15.25
C ALA A 777 -35.15 -17.02 16.01
N GLY A 778 -35.58 -18.07 15.30
CA GLY A 778 -36.21 -19.25 15.87
C GLY A 778 -37.72 -19.27 15.65
N SER A 779 -38.49 -19.67 16.67
CA SER A 779 -39.94 -19.78 16.61
C SER A 779 -40.62 -18.78 17.53
N CYS A 780 -41.79 -18.30 17.12
CA CYS A 780 -42.57 -17.39 17.93
C CYS A 780 -43.07 -18.03 19.24
N PRO A 781 -43.21 -17.25 20.32
CA PRO A 781 -43.73 -17.76 21.58
C PRO A 781 -45.14 -18.34 21.40
N SER A 782 -45.31 -19.63 21.74
CA SER A 782 -46.57 -20.36 21.60
C SER A 782 -47.73 -19.81 22.44
N GLN A 783 -47.41 -18.98 23.44
CA GLN A 783 -48.38 -18.28 24.28
C GLN A 783 -49.01 -17.07 23.57
N LEU A 784 -48.37 -16.55 22.52
CA LEU A 784 -48.77 -15.31 21.85
C LEU A 784 -49.44 -15.57 20.49
N VAL A 785 -49.19 -16.71 19.86
CA VAL A 785 -49.72 -17.05 18.52
C VAL A 785 -50.29 -18.47 18.53
N PRO A 786 -51.50 -18.71 18.00
CA PRO A 786 -52.18 -20.01 18.06
C PRO A 786 -51.53 -21.10 17.18
N VAL A 787 -50.65 -20.72 16.26
CA VAL A 787 -49.88 -21.62 15.38
C VAL A 787 -48.40 -21.26 15.51
N GLN A 788 -47.52 -22.27 15.54
CA GLN A 788 -46.08 -22.03 15.61
C GLN A 788 -45.58 -21.38 14.32
N LEU A 789 -45.26 -20.09 14.41
CA LEU A 789 -44.72 -19.30 13.30
C LEU A 789 -43.20 -19.12 13.43
N PRO A 790 -42.48 -18.95 12.31
CA PRO A 790 -41.08 -18.54 12.37
C PRO A 790 -40.97 -17.10 12.89
N MET A 791 -39.95 -16.87 13.71
CA MET A 791 -39.60 -15.56 14.24
C MET A 791 -38.39 -15.02 13.50
N TYR A 792 -38.43 -13.74 13.15
CA TYR A 792 -37.33 -13.00 12.55
C TYR A 792 -36.97 -11.78 13.38
N GLN A 793 -35.68 -11.46 13.44
CA GLN A 793 -35.16 -10.27 14.08
C GLN A 793 -34.73 -9.27 13.00
N SER A 794 -35.25 -8.05 13.11
CA SER A 794 -34.88 -6.90 12.29
C SER A 794 -33.53 -6.32 12.72
N THR A 795 -32.78 -5.80 11.76
CA THR A 795 -31.59 -4.97 12.03
C THR A 795 -31.89 -3.73 12.86
N PHE A 796 -33.13 -3.27 12.91
CA PHE A 796 -33.58 -2.18 13.78
C PHE A 796 -33.95 -2.64 15.20
N GLY A 797 -33.75 -3.93 15.52
CA GLY A 797 -33.94 -4.50 16.85
C GLY A 797 -35.36 -5.00 17.13
N ALA A 798 -36.32 -4.76 16.24
CA ALA A 798 -37.68 -5.30 16.36
C ALA A 798 -37.73 -6.80 16.00
N SER A 799 -38.56 -7.56 16.70
CA SER A 799 -38.80 -8.97 16.38
C SER A 799 -40.19 -9.16 15.80
N TYR A 800 -40.31 -9.98 14.78
CA TYR A 800 -41.56 -10.22 14.05
C TYR A 800 -41.89 -11.71 13.98
N CYS A 801 -43.15 -12.03 14.19
CA CYS A 801 -43.72 -13.32 13.77
C CYS A 801 -44.18 -13.20 12.33
N VAL A 802 -43.65 -14.07 11.47
CA VAL A 802 -43.86 -13.98 10.03
C VAL A 802 -44.90 -15.02 9.59
N THR A 803 -46.01 -14.54 9.02
CA THR A 803 -46.99 -15.37 8.31
C THR A 803 -46.70 -15.36 6.80
N GLN A 804 -47.47 -16.09 6.00
CA GLN A 804 -47.36 -16.01 4.53
C GLN A 804 -47.64 -14.59 4.00
N ASN A 805 -48.49 -13.81 4.67
CA ASN A 805 -49.02 -12.55 4.14
C ASN A 805 -48.83 -11.35 5.08
N SER A 806 -48.24 -11.54 6.27
CA SER A 806 -48.10 -10.46 7.25
C SER A 806 -46.93 -10.62 8.22
N LEU A 807 -46.41 -9.48 8.68
CA LEU A 807 -45.46 -9.36 9.78
C LEU A 807 -46.23 -8.92 11.03
N LEU A 808 -46.13 -9.71 12.10
CA LEU A 808 -46.75 -9.44 13.38
C LEU A 808 -45.66 -8.98 14.36
N LEU A 809 -45.65 -7.68 14.70
CA LEU A 809 -44.64 -7.10 15.59
C LEU A 809 -44.76 -7.72 16.99
N LEU A 810 -43.67 -8.22 17.56
CA LEU A 810 -43.62 -8.68 18.94
C LEU A 810 -43.33 -7.51 19.88
N THR A 811 -44.17 -7.34 20.90
CA THR A 811 -44.00 -6.34 21.96
C THR A 811 -43.87 -7.04 23.31
N SER A 812 -43.39 -6.32 24.34
CA SER A 812 -43.29 -6.87 25.71
C SER A 812 -44.62 -7.37 26.28
N ASN A 813 -45.75 -6.90 25.74
CA ASN A 813 -47.10 -7.14 26.26
C ASN A 813 -47.98 -7.99 25.31
N GLY A 814 -47.45 -8.47 24.18
CA GLY A 814 -48.20 -9.28 23.20
C GLY A 814 -47.87 -8.98 21.74
N ILE A 815 -48.77 -9.35 20.82
CA ILE A 815 -48.66 -9.01 19.39
C ILE A 815 -49.11 -7.57 19.16
N GLY A 816 -48.22 -6.76 18.60
CA GLY A 816 -48.46 -5.38 18.19
C GLY A 816 -49.08 -5.26 16.80
N LYS A 817 -48.72 -4.21 16.06
CA LYS A 817 -49.28 -3.91 14.74
C LYS A 817 -48.99 -5.01 13.72
N GLU A 818 -50.02 -5.40 12.96
CA GLU A 818 -49.90 -6.27 11.78
C GLU A 818 -49.56 -5.42 10.55
N ILE A 819 -48.55 -5.85 9.80
CA ILE A 819 -48.08 -5.19 8.58
C ILE A 819 -48.24 -6.17 7.43
N PRO A 820 -48.97 -5.80 6.35
CA PRO A 820 -49.06 -6.65 5.17
C PRO A 820 -47.67 -6.92 4.59
N LEU A 821 -47.35 -8.19 4.37
CA LEU A 821 -46.09 -8.65 3.80
C LEU A 821 -46.33 -9.06 2.36
N LYS A 822 -45.55 -8.49 1.44
CA LYS A 822 -45.52 -8.89 0.04
C LYS A 822 -44.11 -9.33 -0.33
N GLN A 823 -43.98 -10.60 -0.70
CA GLN A 823 -42.79 -11.07 -1.38
C GLN A 823 -42.85 -10.61 -2.83
N ILE A 824 -41.76 -10.02 -3.32
CA ILE A 824 -41.69 -9.46 -4.68
C ILE A 824 -40.64 -10.18 -5.51
N ALA A 825 -40.95 -10.34 -6.80
CA ALA A 825 -39.95 -10.57 -7.83
C ALA A 825 -39.57 -9.23 -8.46
N PHE A 826 -38.44 -9.20 -9.18
CA PHE A 826 -38.04 -7.99 -9.91
C PHE A 826 -39.12 -7.56 -10.91
N GLY A 827 -39.48 -6.27 -10.91
CA GLY A 827 -40.45 -5.69 -11.85
C GLY A 827 -41.89 -5.51 -11.35
N ASP A 828 -42.22 -5.95 -10.13
CA ASP A 828 -43.57 -5.80 -9.55
C ASP A 828 -43.80 -4.40 -8.93
N ASN A 829 -44.90 -3.71 -9.27
CA ASN A 829 -45.11 -2.34 -8.77
C ASN A 829 -45.52 -2.25 -7.27
N PRO A 830 -44.80 -1.49 -6.43
CA PRO A 830 -45.07 -1.41 -4.99
C PRO A 830 -46.10 -0.33 -4.60
N THR A 831 -46.83 -0.57 -3.52
CA THR A 831 -47.81 0.29 -2.84
C THR A 831 -47.30 0.64 -1.44
N LYS A 832 -47.38 1.90 -0.99
CA LYS A 832 -46.76 2.35 0.27
C LYS A 832 -47.16 1.58 1.55
N ASP A 833 -48.33 0.94 1.57
CA ASP A 833 -48.90 0.29 2.76
C ASP A 833 -48.45 -1.17 3.01
N SER A 834 -47.45 -1.68 2.30
CA SER A 834 -46.97 -3.06 2.45
C SER A 834 -45.46 -3.12 2.67
N ALA A 835 -45.01 -4.04 3.53
CA ALA A 835 -43.60 -4.41 3.62
C ALA A 835 -43.22 -5.26 2.39
N TYR A 836 -42.17 -4.85 1.71
CA TYR A 836 -41.72 -5.48 0.46
C TYR A 836 -40.44 -6.25 0.70
N VAL A 837 -40.54 -7.57 0.69
CA VAL A 837 -39.41 -8.43 1.03
C VAL A 837 -38.87 -9.21 -0.15
N ILE A 838 -37.55 -9.34 -0.15
CA ILE A 838 -36.77 -10.10 -1.13
C ILE A 838 -35.90 -11.08 -0.36
N GLY A 839 -35.73 -12.30 -0.88
CA GLY A 839 -34.82 -13.27 -0.28
C GLY A 839 -33.38 -12.75 -0.28
N TYR A 840 -32.69 -12.87 0.86
CA TYR A 840 -31.33 -12.38 1.04
C TYR A 840 -30.50 -13.40 1.83
N GLY A 841 -29.64 -14.17 1.17
CA GLY A 841 -28.77 -15.15 1.84
C GLY A 841 -29.51 -16.35 2.46
N GLN A 842 -28.94 -16.96 3.51
CA GLN A 842 -29.42 -18.20 4.14
C GLN A 842 -30.73 -18.02 4.92
N GLY A 843 -31.84 -17.87 4.20
CA GLY A 843 -33.18 -17.76 4.78
C GLY A 843 -33.47 -16.42 5.44
N SER A 844 -32.67 -15.37 5.20
CA SER A 844 -32.98 -14.00 5.63
C SER A 844 -33.75 -13.26 4.53
N PHE A 845 -34.40 -12.15 4.88
CA PHE A 845 -35.14 -11.31 3.94
C PHE A 845 -34.71 -9.85 4.05
N LEU A 846 -34.55 -9.19 2.91
CA LEU A 846 -34.34 -7.75 2.85
C LEU A 846 -35.69 -7.07 2.61
N ASN A 847 -36.09 -6.17 3.49
CA ASN A 847 -37.26 -5.33 3.34
C ASN A 847 -36.88 -3.95 2.78
N VAL A 848 -37.43 -3.64 1.61
CA VAL A 848 -37.20 -2.39 0.86
C VAL A 848 -38.27 -1.33 1.12
N ASN A 849 -39.20 -1.59 2.06
CA ASN A 849 -40.16 -0.63 2.59
C ASN A 849 -40.39 -0.87 4.10
N PRO A 850 -39.41 -0.55 4.97
CA PRO A 850 -39.50 -0.80 6.39
C PRO A 850 -40.55 0.05 7.11
N TYR A 851 -41.17 -0.54 8.13
CA TYR A 851 -42.10 0.17 9.01
C TYR A 851 -41.41 0.60 10.31
N LEU A 852 -41.12 1.90 10.43
CA LEU A 852 -40.32 2.46 11.52
C LEU A 852 -41.17 3.01 12.67
N GLY A 853 -42.15 2.23 13.13
CA GLY A 853 -42.88 2.54 14.37
C GLY A 853 -43.59 3.91 14.42
N GLY A 854 -43.99 4.45 13.28
CA GLY A 854 -44.63 5.78 13.16
C GLY A 854 -43.82 6.81 12.36
N THR A 855 -42.56 6.50 12.03
CA THR A 855 -41.75 7.29 11.08
C THR A 855 -41.90 6.69 9.67
N GLU A 856 -42.07 7.52 8.65
CA GLU A 856 -42.13 7.07 7.25
C GLU A 856 -40.73 6.66 6.77
N SER A 857 -40.61 5.48 6.16
CA SER A 857 -39.39 5.10 5.45
C SER A 857 -39.36 5.78 4.09
N LYS A 858 -38.18 6.31 3.72
CA LYS A 858 -37.94 6.93 2.42
C LYS A 858 -37.26 5.99 1.42
N VAL A 859 -36.88 4.78 1.86
CA VAL A 859 -36.16 3.78 1.05
C VAL A 859 -36.90 3.43 -0.23
N LEU A 860 -38.22 3.21 -0.14
CA LEU A 860 -39.03 2.79 -1.28
C LEU A 860 -39.04 3.82 -2.41
N ASP A 861 -38.91 5.10 -2.06
CA ASP A 861 -38.95 6.22 -3.02
C ASP A 861 -37.56 6.51 -3.62
N ALA A 862 -36.49 5.89 -3.13
CA ALA A 862 -35.13 6.04 -3.64
C ALA A 862 -35.01 5.60 -5.11
N PRO A 863 -34.38 6.40 -6.01
CA PRO A 863 -34.22 6.02 -7.41
C PRO A 863 -33.49 4.70 -7.61
N PHE A 864 -32.50 4.37 -6.78
CA PHE A 864 -31.86 3.06 -6.80
C PHE A 864 -32.88 1.94 -6.63
N VAL A 865 -33.77 2.06 -5.64
CA VAL A 865 -34.78 1.04 -5.34
C VAL A 865 -35.80 0.92 -6.47
N ARG A 866 -36.27 2.06 -6.99
CA ARG A 866 -37.23 2.14 -8.11
C ARG A 866 -36.69 1.51 -9.40
N LEU A 867 -35.42 1.74 -9.71
CA LEU A 867 -34.78 1.16 -10.89
C LEU A 867 -34.38 -0.30 -10.65
N PHE A 868 -33.58 -0.59 -9.64
CA PHE A 868 -32.96 -1.90 -9.47
C PHE A 868 -33.96 -3.00 -9.13
N PHE A 869 -34.86 -2.75 -8.17
CA PHE A 869 -35.84 -3.76 -7.73
C PHE A 869 -37.11 -3.77 -8.58
N PHE A 870 -37.59 -2.60 -8.99
CA PHE A 870 -38.91 -2.47 -9.61
C PHE A 870 -38.88 -2.18 -11.11
N GLU A 871 -37.70 -1.89 -11.67
CA GLU A 871 -37.52 -1.55 -13.09
C GLU A 871 -38.48 -0.45 -13.57
N ASN A 872 -38.90 0.41 -12.64
CA ASN A 872 -39.92 1.40 -12.87
C ASN A 872 -39.51 2.73 -12.27
N LEU A 873 -38.92 3.56 -13.12
CA LEU A 873 -38.73 4.99 -12.90
C LEU A 873 -39.07 5.72 -14.20
N PRO A 874 -40.00 6.69 -14.20
CA PRO A 874 -40.41 7.36 -15.43
C PRO A 874 -39.24 7.97 -16.21
N GLY A 875 -39.22 7.70 -17.52
CA GLY A 875 -38.16 8.17 -18.42
C GLY A 875 -36.91 7.30 -18.44
N PHE A 876 -36.91 6.12 -17.83
CA PHE A 876 -35.81 5.16 -17.93
C PHE A 876 -36.28 3.84 -18.56
N SER A 877 -35.46 3.25 -19.44
CA SER A 877 -35.66 1.90 -20.00
C SER A 877 -34.56 0.95 -19.51
N LEU A 878 -34.92 -0.28 -19.15
CA LEU A 878 -33.95 -1.34 -18.91
C LEU A 878 -33.37 -1.80 -20.25
N GLU A 879 -32.05 -1.70 -20.41
CA GLU A 879 -31.35 -2.11 -21.63
C GLU A 879 -30.63 -3.45 -21.46
N TYR A 880 -30.21 -3.76 -20.23
CA TYR A 880 -29.51 -5.00 -19.92
C TYR A 880 -29.72 -5.43 -18.48
N SER A 881 -29.89 -6.73 -18.27
CA SER A 881 -29.82 -7.39 -16.98
C SER A 881 -28.84 -8.57 -17.10
N SER A 882 -27.96 -8.70 -16.12
CA SER A 882 -27.04 -9.84 -16.04
C SER A 882 -27.82 -11.16 -15.82
N PRO A 883 -27.24 -12.33 -16.11
CA PRO A 883 -27.94 -13.62 -16.03
C PRO A 883 -28.64 -13.90 -14.69
N ASN A 884 -28.05 -13.46 -13.57
CA ASN A 884 -28.62 -13.61 -12.23
C ASN A 884 -29.26 -12.31 -11.70
N GLY A 885 -29.45 -11.29 -12.56
CA GLY A 885 -30.03 -10.00 -12.20
C GLY A 885 -29.20 -9.19 -11.19
N GLN A 886 -27.91 -9.51 -11.03
CA GLN A 886 -27.02 -8.86 -10.07
C GLN A 886 -26.53 -7.50 -10.56
N VAL A 887 -26.45 -7.29 -11.88
CA VAL A 887 -26.10 -6.00 -12.50
C VAL A 887 -27.16 -5.65 -13.52
N LYS A 888 -27.66 -4.41 -13.47
CA LYS A 888 -28.67 -3.88 -14.40
C LYS A 888 -28.22 -2.54 -14.96
N ILE A 889 -28.52 -2.32 -16.24
CA ILE A 889 -28.19 -1.10 -16.95
C ILE A 889 -29.47 -0.48 -17.51
N PHE A 890 -29.68 0.78 -17.17
CA PHE A 890 -30.82 1.58 -17.62
C PHE A 890 -30.34 2.72 -18.51
N LYS A 891 -31.18 3.12 -19.46
CA LYS A 891 -30.95 4.28 -20.32
C LYS A 891 -31.98 5.36 -20.05
N LEU A 892 -31.53 6.62 -20.06
CA LEU A 892 -32.42 7.78 -20.02
C LEU A 892 -33.09 7.95 -21.40
N ASN A 893 -34.42 7.94 -21.40
CA ASN A 893 -35.23 8.21 -22.59
C ASN A 893 -35.24 9.73 -22.85
N ASN A 894 -35.02 10.10 -24.12
CA ASN A 894 -35.09 11.49 -24.57
C ASN A 894 -36.49 12.09 -24.45
#